data_AF-A0A0K3CEB3-F1
#
_entry.id   AF-A0A0K3CEB3-F1
#
_cell.length_a   1.000
_cell.length_b   1.000
_cell.length_c   1.000
_cell.angle_alpha   90.00
_cell.angle_beta   90.00
_cell.angle_gamma   90.00
#
_symmetry.space_group_name_H-M   'P 1'
#
loop_
_entity.id
_entity.type
_entity.pdbx_description
1 polymer ?
#
loop_
_entity_poly.entity_id
_entity_poly.type
_entity_poly.pdbx_seq_one_letter_code
_entity_poly.pdbx_strand_id
1 'polypeptide(L)'
;MQADHADTDAIDYSDLEAKYATEYVSPLDSVVILDGAPIVGQDKVDRLLKAVAKAAAKEAGVSVSTEQIEMPLDEQGQSKGFMFVSLDNPTEAQAFQRALHGHAFDKRHTFSVVPFTDVDSYANLDEEFQEPSKEDWAPREHFRAWLADPAGRDQMILYVGDDLRVSWTGKTGVADVAHQRNKWTDLFTQWSPQGTYLATIHLQGVALWGGASFERINRFAHPEVKLIDFSPYERYLVTWSPRPIEPSNSPLSPFTDEDAGNNVAVWDVVTGQLVRTFPMVGVSSDPANELNKRITWPMFKWSPDEKYAARVTPGQQISVYETPSLGMLGKKSIKIEGVVDFEWAPMNDREREALEAERNGSAKPGSFVRENKIAFWMPEVMNQPARVSLMNLPSRAIIRSKNLFNVHDCKLHWQSNGDFLCVKVDRHTKTGKTKYCNLELFRLREKDVPVQVIEIKDTVIAFAWEPAGQRFALITSNDPSLANPIVGQLPKTTVQFYGFDQRKGDFLLLRTFDAKNAAEQKYLNNVYWSPKGRHCLIATLGSTTKFDIDFYDMDLDRDESSKAPEKDAGEASRLITSVEQYGLTDVEWDPSGRYVATYGSMWMSSMEPGYSIWDFKGVKLEETKIDRFKQLLWRPRPPTLLSREQQKQIRKNLRDYSRQFEEQDQLELANENSELVERRTRLLDEWNAWRRECQEMLERRRKELGKPPKAENDLRPNEVPISDDERGKAWATLLTKTSYLQGALVLADSLARHRSKYPLVVFATQELPQVARDILDARGIRVRDIDYLEPPKENRGELDEHDRRFADTWTKLRVFEMTEFERLVLLDSDMLCVRNMDELLEMPLDDGWIAAAHACTCNPRKLAHYPKEWIPENCGHTQARLTTPLAPSDFSKSTHDRLNSGLVVLRPSRSTFDGIVSFLNTDPRVATYKFPDQDLLADFFKDRFLPISYRYNALKTLRYCHAEMWRDEDVKNVHFILKKPWYYTLPESDPDYEVHAWWWKAFDELEASWGDTPHWDVIAATVNRELRRDDLN
;
A
#
# COMPACT_ATOMS: atom_id res chain seq x y z
N MET A 1 42.89 31.12 29.38
CA MET A 1 42.80 32.56 29.09
C MET A 1 43.50 32.83 27.77
N GLN A 2 42.75 32.90 26.69
CA GLN A 2 43.03 33.73 25.52
C GLN A 2 41.71 33.83 24.77
N ALA A 3 41.19 35.05 24.71
CA ALA A 3 40.00 35.41 23.99
C ALA A 3 40.44 35.79 22.57
N ASP A 4 39.77 35.25 21.56
CA ASP A 4 39.79 35.77 20.20
C ASP A 4 38.35 35.82 19.70
N HIS A 5 38.05 36.97 19.09
CA HIS A 5 36.77 37.39 18.55
C HIS A 5 36.33 36.46 17.41
N ALA A 6 35.09 35.97 17.46
CA ALA A 6 34.43 35.29 16.35
C ALA A 6 33.23 36.12 15.89
N ASP A 7 33.28 36.43 14.59
CA ASP A 7 32.37 37.12 13.69
C ASP A 7 30.90 37.26 14.09
N THR A 8 30.41 38.50 13.95
CA THR A 8 29.00 38.89 13.92
C THR A 8 28.37 38.80 12.52
N ASP A 9 28.99 38.13 11.55
CA ASP A 9 28.58 38.13 10.13
C ASP A 9 27.54 37.05 9.76
N ALA A 10 26.64 36.69 10.68
CA ALA A 10 25.59 35.70 10.42
C ALA A 10 24.19 36.18 10.81
N ILE A 11 23.87 37.45 10.50
CA ILE A 11 22.50 37.93 10.48
C ILE A 11 22.14 38.23 9.02
N ASP A 12 21.24 37.42 8.47
CA ASP A 12 20.68 37.59 7.14
C ASP A 12 19.64 38.72 7.17
N TYR A 13 19.96 39.84 6.52
CA TYR A 13 19.10 41.02 6.41
C TYR A 13 18.32 41.06 5.08
N SER A 14 18.36 39.99 4.27
CA SER A 14 17.77 39.98 2.93
C SER A 14 16.25 40.20 2.92
N ASP A 15 15.56 39.85 4.01
CA ASP A 15 14.13 40.08 4.22
C ASP A 15 13.79 41.55 4.54
N LEU A 16 14.65 42.23 5.31
CA LEU A 16 14.57 43.67 5.57
C LEU A 16 15.02 44.50 4.35
N GLU A 17 16.07 44.06 3.65
CA GLU A 17 16.53 44.66 2.41
C GLU A 17 15.48 44.52 1.30
N ALA A 18 14.83 43.36 1.12
CA ALA A 18 13.76 43.20 0.14
C ALA A 18 12.51 44.04 0.47
N LYS A 19 12.24 44.27 1.76
CA LYS A 19 11.06 45.03 2.22
C LYS A 19 11.26 46.55 2.19
N TYR A 20 12.51 47.02 2.25
CA TYR A 20 12.86 48.44 2.27
C TYR A 20 13.81 48.88 1.14
N ALA A 21 14.17 47.99 0.20
CA ALA A 21 14.89 48.33 -1.01
C ALA A 21 14.05 49.32 -1.81
N THR A 22 14.54 50.55 -1.88
CA THR A 22 14.09 51.52 -2.85
C THR A 22 14.55 51.02 -4.21
N GLU A 23 13.62 50.92 -5.18
CA GLU A 23 13.92 50.49 -6.55
C GLU A 23 15.17 51.23 -7.05
N TYR A 24 16.23 50.47 -7.32
CA TYR A 24 17.43 51.03 -7.93
C TYR A 24 17.09 51.35 -9.37
N VAL A 25 16.58 52.57 -9.61
CA VAL A 25 16.36 53.10 -10.95
C VAL A 25 17.72 53.25 -11.60
N SER A 26 18.01 52.43 -12.61
CA SER A 26 19.21 52.62 -13.42
C SER A 26 19.10 53.99 -14.10
N PRO A 27 20.17 54.80 -14.16
CA PRO A 27 20.16 56.05 -14.92
C PRO A 27 19.80 55.87 -16.40
N LEU A 28 19.84 54.63 -16.91
CA LEU A 28 19.48 54.25 -18.27
C LEU A 28 17.98 53.95 -18.46
N ASP A 29 17.22 53.75 -17.37
CA ASP A 29 15.77 53.47 -17.43
C ASP A 29 14.96 54.70 -17.87
N SER A 30 15.57 55.89 -17.80
CA SER A 30 14.98 57.13 -18.30
C SER A 30 15.45 57.49 -19.72
N VAL A 31 16.23 56.61 -20.37
CA VAL A 31 16.71 56.82 -21.75
C VAL A 31 15.91 55.95 -22.72
N VAL A 32 15.43 56.55 -23.80
CA VAL A 32 14.74 55.85 -24.89
C VAL A 32 15.43 56.10 -26.22
N ILE A 33 15.40 55.11 -27.10
CA ILE A 33 15.87 55.21 -28.48
C ILE A 33 14.67 55.44 -29.37
N LEU A 34 14.68 56.53 -30.12
CA LEU A 34 13.68 56.85 -31.13
C LEU A 34 14.28 56.58 -32.51
N ASP A 35 13.80 55.53 -33.15
CA ASP A 35 14.17 55.10 -34.49
C ASP A 35 13.13 55.54 -35.53
N GLY A 36 13.53 55.64 -36.80
CA GLY A 36 12.68 56.10 -37.90
C GLY A 36 12.64 57.63 -38.08
N ALA A 37 13.63 58.36 -37.57
CA ALA A 37 13.74 59.81 -37.75
C ALA A 37 14.28 60.16 -39.17
N PRO A 38 13.86 61.31 -39.76
CA PRO A 38 14.37 61.74 -41.06
C PRO A 38 15.89 61.96 -41.08
N ILE A 39 16.55 61.46 -42.13
CA ILE A 39 17.98 61.69 -42.38
C ILE A 39 18.19 63.13 -42.87
N VAL A 40 18.92 63.94 -42.10
CA VAL A 40 19.16 65.37 -42.37
C VAL A 40 20.63 65.74 -42.25
N GLY A 41 21.06 66.75 -43.02
CA GLY A 41 22.39 67.36 -42.89
C GLY A 41 22.46 68.35 -41.73
N GLN A 42 23.69 68.74 -41.36
CA GLN A 42 24.00 69.57 -40.20
C GLN A 42 23.28 70.94 -40.16
N ASP A 43 22.85 71.46 -41.31
CA ASP A 43 22.07 72.69 -41.46
C ASP A 43 20.61 72.59 -41.00
N LYS A 44 20.07 71.37 -40.87
CA LYS A 44 18.65 71.11 -40.55
C LYS A 44 18.42 70.40 -39.22
N VAL A 45 19.49 69.98 -38.54
CA VAL A 45 19.45 69.25 -37.26
C VAL A 45 18.64 70.00 -36.21
N ASP A 46 18.93 71.28 -35.97
CA ASP A 46 18.24 72.11 -34.97
C ASP A 46 16.73 72.22 -35.21
N ARG A 47 16.30 72.20 -36.47
CA ARG A 47 14.86 72.26 -36.82
C ARG A 47 14.17 70.94 -36.53
N LEU A 48 14.86 69.83 -36.76
CA LEU A 48 14.34 68.49 -36.51
C LEU A 48 14.21 68.22 -35.00
N LEU A 49 15.23 68.56 -34.20
CA LEU A 49 15.19 68.41 -32.75
C LEU A 49 14.03 69.20 -32.12
N LYS A 50 13.82 70.45 -32.57
CA LYS A 50 12.66 71.27 -32.12
C LYS A 50 11.32 70.69 -32.53
N ALA A 51 11.24 70.02 -33.68
CA ALA A 51 10.01 69.37 -34.14
C ALA A 51 9.69 68.10 -33.32
N VAL A 52 10.69 67.30 -32.98
CA VAL A 52 10.55 66.11 -32.13
C VAL A 52 10.18 66.50 -30.70
N ALA A 53 10.84 67.51 -30.11
CA ALA A 53 10.47 68.05 -28.80
C ALA A 53 9.01 68.56 -28.75
N LYS A 54 8.56 69.21 -29.83
CA LYS A 54 7.17 69.67 -29.96
C LYS A 54 6.17 68.51 -30.10
N ALA A 55 6.54 67.45 -30.82
CA ALA A 55 5.72 66.24 -30.94
C ALA A 55 5.59 65.52 -29.60
N ALA A 56 6.69 65.39 -28.85
CA ALA A 56 6.69 64.82 -27.49
C ALA A 56 5.80 65.61 -26.53
N ALA A 57 5.90 66.94 -26.51
CA ALA A 57 5.07 67.78 -25.65
C ALA A 57 3.58 67.70 -26.01
N LYS A 58 3.26 67.55 -27.30
CA LYS A 58 1.87 67.51 -27.80
C LYS A 58 1.20 66.15 -27.60
N GLU A 59 1.91 65.06 -27.90
CA GLU A 59 1.33 63.71 -27.94
C GLU A 59 1.59 62.93 -26.64
N ALA A 60 2.75 63.11 -26.00
CA ALA A 60 3.10 62.43 -24.76
C ALA A 60 2.90 63.29 -23.49
N GLY A 61 2.74 64.61 -23.63
CA GLY A 61 2.67 65.54 -22.50
C GLY A 61 4.00 65.74 -21.77
N VAL A 62 5.12 65.31 -22.36
CA VAL A 62 6.47 65.35 -21.76
C VAL A 62 7.26 66.52 -22.36
N SER A 63 7.85 67.36 -21.52
CA SER A 63 8.62 68.53 -21.95
C SER A 63 10.10 68.18 -22.13
N VAL A 64 10.52 67.91 -23.36
CA VAL A 64 11.91 67.55 -23.69
C VAL A 64 12.67 68.76 -24.24
N SER A 65 13.83 69.05 -23.66
CA SER A 65 14.77 70.05 -24.19
C SER A 65 15.52 69.53 -25.41
N THR A 66 15.93 70.41 -26.33
CA THR A 66 16.79 70.02 -27.46
C THR A 66 18.17 69.53 -27.03
N GLU A 67 18.60 69.86 -25.81
CA GLU A 67 19.87 69.39 -25.22
C GLU A 67 19.78 67.95 -24.66
N GLN A 68 18.55 67.45 -24.46
CA GLN A 68 18.27 66.09 -23.97
C GLN A 68 18.14 65.06 -25.11
N ILE A 69 18.23 65.51 -26.36
CA ILE A 69 18.11 64.66 -27.55
C ILE A 69 19.47 64.60 -28.25
N GLU A 70 20.12 63.44 -28.20
CA GLU A 70 21.37 63.19 -28.88
C GLU A 70 21.11 62.45 -30.20
N MET A 71 21.55 63.02 -31.32
CA MET A 71 21.38 62.43 -32.64
C MET A 71 22.75 62.12 -33.27
N PRO A 72 23.12 60.84 -33.43
CA PRO A 72 24.38 60.46 -34.06
C PRO A 72 24.45 60.85 -35.54
N LEU A 73 25.60 61.37 -35.94
CA LEU A 73 25.92 61.70 -37.33
C LEU A 73 26.87 60.64 -37.93
N ASP A 74 26.80 60.44 -39.24
CA ASP A 74 27.75 59.63 -40.00
C ASP A 74 29.03 60.41 -40.37
N GLU A 75 30.01 59.72 -40.98
CA GLU A 75 31.29 60.31 -41.40
C GLU A 75 31.15 61.42 -42.45
N GLN A 76 29.96 61.59 -43.03
CA GLN A 76 29.62 62.56 -44.08
C GLN A 76 28.78 63.74 -43.54
N GLY A 77 28.49 63.75 -42.23
CA GLY A 77 27.75 64.81 -41.55
C GLY A 77 26.23 64.73 -41.70
N GLN A 78 25.67 63.56 -42.04
CA GLN A 78 24.22 63.29 -42.09
C GLN A 78 23.77 62.49 -40.87
N SER A 79 22.51 62.63 -40.44
CA SER A 79 21.96 61.87 -39.31
C SER A 79 21.71 60.40 -39.64
N LYS A 80 22.00 59.49 -38.70
CA LYS A 80 21.85 58.03 -38.90
C LYS A 80 20.42 57.50 -38.84
N GLY A 81 19.42 58.38 -38.69
CA GLY A 81 18.00 58.01 -38.68
C GLY A 81 17.43 57.59 -37.31
N PHE A 82 18.23 57.61 -36.25
CA PHE A 82 17.78 57.36 -34.87
C PHE A 82 18.33 58.43 -33.91
N MET A 83 17.69 58.57 -32.75
CA MET A 83 18.01 59.54 -31.71
C MET A 83 17.92 58.90 -30.32
N PHE A 84 18.80 59.30 -29.41
CA PHE A 84 18.69 58.99 -27.98
C PHE A 84 18.00 60.16 -27.28
N VAL A 85 16.99 59.86 -26.47
CA VAL A 85 16.26 60.87 -25.69
C VAL A 85 16.41 60.53 -24.22
N SER A 86 17.09 61.40 -23.48
CA SER A 86 17.25 61.28 -22.03
C SER A 86 16.16 62.07 -21.31
N LEU A 87 15.30 61.36 -20.58
CA LEU A 87 14.18 61.93 -19.84
C LEU A 87 14.50 61.99 -18.35
N ASP A 88 13.74 62.82 -17.61
CA ASP A 88 14.04 63.10 -16.20
C ASP A 88 13.67 61.94 -15.28
N ASN A 89 12.72 61.09 -15.69
CA ASN A 89 12.31 59.92 -14.92
C ASN A 89 11.83 58.75 -15.82
N PRO A 90 11.86 57.49 -15.33
CA PRO A 90 11.39 56.32 -16.08
C PRO A 90 9.90 56.35 -16.43
N THR A 91 9.08 57.01 -15.61
CA THR A 91 7.63 57.14 -15.86
C THR A 91 7.37 57.99 -17.10
N GLU A 92 8.13 59.06 -17.30
CA GLU A 92 8.12 59.88 -18.51
C GLU A 92 8.65 59.11 -19.71
N ALA A 93 9.67 58.27 -19.55
CA ALA A 93 10.15 57.38 -20.62
C ALA A 93 9.08 56.40 -21.10
N GLN A 94 8.33 55.79 -20.18
CA GLN A 94 7.20 54.93 -20.53
C GLN A 94 6.04 55.70 -21.18
N ALA A 95 5.76 56.92 -20.71
CA ALA A 95 4.72 57.78 -21.30
C ALA A 95 5.12 58.21 -22.73
N PHE A 96 6.38 58.58 -22.91
CA PHE A 96 6.97 58.93 -24.20
C PHE A 96 6.92 57.75 -25.17
N GLN A 97 7.29 56.55 -24.74
CA GLN A 97 7.21 55.34 -25.55
C GLN A 97 5.77 55.03 -25.96
N ARG A 98 4.82 55.01 -25.02
CA ARG A 98 3.41 54.69 -25.31
C ARG A 98 2.77 55.66 -26.32
N ALA A 99 3.17 56.93 -26.29
CA ALA A 99 2.59 57.96 -27.14
C ALA A 99 3.24 58.07 -28.52
N LEU A 100 4.57 57.89 -28.61
CA LEU A 100 5.32 58.11 -29.84
C LEU A 100 5.70 56.83 -30.59
N HIS A 101 5.61 55.65 -29.97
CA HIS A 101 5.81 54.37 -30.67
C HIS A 101 4.67 54.14 -31.68
N GLY A 102 5.01 54.01 -32.97
CA GLY A 102 4.06 53.91 -34.07
C GLY A 102 3.51 55.26 -34.58
N HIS A 103 4.02 56.40 -34.09
CA HIS A 103 3.56 57.72 -34.50
C HIS A 103 4.11 58.11 -35.88
N ALA A 104 3.20 58.41 -36.83
CA ALA A 104 3.58 58.86 -38.18
C ALA A 104 4.01 60.35 -38.16
N PHE A 105 5.32 60.60 -38.21
CA PHE A 105 5.89 61.94 -38.20
C PHE A 105 5.69 62.67 -39.52
N ASP A 106 5.80 61.94 -40.64
CA ASP A 106 5.40 62.40 -41.97
C ASP A 106 4.88 61.22 -42.82
N LYS A 107 4.69 61.41 -44.12
CA LYS A 107 4.16 60.36 -45.02
C LYS A 107 5.11 59.16 -45.23
N ARG A 108 6.38 59.29 -44.86
CA ARG A 108 7.45 58.30 -45.08
C ARG A 108 8.10 57.83 -43.78
N HIS A 109 8.02 58.60 -42.70
CA HIS A 109 8.68 58.32 -41.43
C HIS A 109 7.67 58.08 -40.31
N THR A 110 7.79 56.92 -39.68
CA THR A 110 7.02 56.52 -38.50
C THR A 110 8.00 56.21 -37.39
N PHE A 111 7.79 56.78 -36.21
CA PHE A 111 8.69 56.57 -35.09
C PHE A 111 8.50 55.20 -34.45
N SER A 112 9.60 54.55 -34.12
CA SER A 112 9.65 53.38 -33.25
C SER A 112 10.44 53.75 -32.00
N VAL A 113 9.79 53.76 -30.84
CA VAL A 113 10.45 54.09 -29.57
C VAL A 113 10.70 52.82 -28.77
N VAL A 114 11.95 52.61 -28.37
CA VAL A 114 12.41 51.43 -27.63
C VAL A 114 13.16 51.86 -26.35
N PRO A 115 12.89 51.26 -25.18
CA PRO A 115 13.66 51.52 -23.97
C PRO A 115 15.12 51.12 -24.15
N PHE A 116 16.05 51.88 -23.58
CA PHE A 116 17.48 51.57 -23.71
C PHE A 116 17.86 50.22 -23.04
N THR A 117 17.10 49.79 -22.03
CA THR A 117 17.28 48.49 -21.36
C THR A 117 17.07 47.28 -22.26
N ASP A 118 16.25 47.43 -23.31
CA ASP A 118 15.88 46.31 -24.18
C ASP A 118 16.91 46.08 -25.29
N VAL A 119 17.90 46.98 -25.43
CA VAL A 119 18.94 46.92 -26.47
C VAL A 119 19.72 45.61 -26.43
N ASP A 120 20.07 45.11 -25.24
CA ASP A 120 20.78 43.84 -25.09
C ASP A 120 19.92 42.63 -25.50
N SER A 121 18.60 42.72 -25.35
CA SER A 121 17.69 41.66 -25.80
C SER A 121 17.58 41.64 -27.33
N TYR A 122 17.56 42.81 -27.97
CA TYR A 122 17.56 42.93 -29.43
C TYR A 122 18.91 42.57 -30.06
N ALA A 123 20.03 42.88 -29.39
CA ALA A 123 21.36 42.50 -29.84
C ALA A 123 21.60 40.99 -29.82
N ASN A 124 20.86 40.25 -28.98
CA ASN A 124 20.96 38.80 -28.83
C ASN A 124 19.80 38.03 -29.51
N LEU A 125 18.96 38.70 -30.30
CA LEU A 125 17.88 38.08 -31.07
C LEU A 125 18.46 37.54 -32.40
N ASP A 126 18.33 36.24 -32.63
CA ASP A 126 18.71 35.63 -33.91
C ASP A 126 17.84 36.17 -35.07
N GLU A 127 18.47 36.55 -36.18
CA GLU A 127 17.80 37.14 -37.36
C GLU A 127 16.91 36.13 -38.12
N GLU A 128 17.04 34.82 -37.86
CA GLU A 128 16.21 33.77 -38.46
C GLU A 128 15.03 33.39 -37.56
N PHE A 129 13.81 33.75 -37.99
CA PHE A 129 12.58 33.27 -37.37
C PHE A 129 12.44 31.75 -37.54
N GLN A 130 12.68 30.99 -36.46
CA GLN A 130 12.32 29.58 -36.41
C GLN A 130 10.86 29.45 -35.95
N GLU A 131 9.99 29.00 -36.86
CA GLU A 131 8.61 28.63 -36.52
C GLU A 131 8.65 27.58 -35.38
N PRO A 132 7.89 27.76 -34.28
CA PRO A 132 7.88 26.80 -33.19
C PRO A 132 7.58 25.41 -33.75
N SER A 133 8.43 24.43 -33.44
CA SER A 133 8.19 23.05 -33.86
C SER A 133 6.81 22.64 -33.37
N LYS A 134 5.91 22.29 -34.30
CA LYS A 134 4.64 21.66 -33.94
C LYS A 134 4.98 20.38 -33.21
N GLU A 135 4.59 20.29 -31.94
CA GLU A 135 4.79 19.08 -31.15
C GLU A 135 4.20 17.89 -31.94
N ASP A 136 5.04 16.90 -32.25
CA ASP A 136 4.58 15.67 -32.88
C ASP A 136 3.51 15.04 -31.99
N TRP A 137 2.37 14.67 -32.58
CA TRP A 137 1.30 14.01 -31.84
C TRP A 137 1.82 12.65 -31.34
N ALA A 138 2.22 12.60 -30.07
CA ALA A 138 2.47 11.35 -29.38
C ALA A 138 1.11 10.78 -28.93
N PRO A 139 0.80 9.50 -29.19
CA PRO A 139 -0.37 8.87 -28.62
C PRO A 139 -0.25 8.92 -27.10
N ARG A 140 -1.17 9.65 -26.45
CA ARG A 140 -1.20 9.73 -24.99
C ARG A 140 -1.40 8.33 -24.41
N GLU A 141 -0.71 8.06 -23.31
CA GLU A 141 -0.91 6.83 -22.56
C GLU A 141 -2.39 6.67 -22.16
N HIS A 142 -2.85 5.42 -22.11
CA HIS A 142 -4.20 5.16 -21.66
C HIS A 142 -4.31 5.51 -20.17
N PHE A 143 -5.12 6.52 -19.83
CA PHE A 143 -5.20 7.00 -18.45
C PHE A 143 -5.53 5.90 -17.46
N ARG A 144 -6.33 4.91 -17.86
CA ARG A 144 -6.72 3.74 -17.06
C ARG A 144 -5.81 2.52 -17.14
N ALA A 145 -4.57 2.68 -17.60
CA ALA A 145 -3.61 1.59 -17.74
C ALA A 145 -3.39 0.80 -16.43
N TRP A 146 -3.49 1.47 -15.27
CA TRP A 146 -3.32 0.82 -13.96
C TRP A 146 -4.34 -0.30 -13.68
N LEU A 147 -5.52 -0.27 -14.33
CA LEU A 147 -6.52 -1.35 -14.18
C LEU A 147 -6.11 -2.65 -14.87
N ALA A 148 -5.13 -2.59 -15.78
CA ALA A 148 -4.59 -3.74 -16.48
C ALA A 148 -3.40 -4.38 -15.76
N ASP A 149 -3.10 -3.97 -14.51
CA ASP A 149 -2.09 -4.64 -13.67
C ASP A 149 -2.44 -6.13 -13.55
N PRO A 150 -1.54 -7.05 -13.97
CA PRO A 150 -1.83 -8.48 -14.03
C PRO A 150 -2.01 -9.09 -12.64
N ALA A 151 -1.40 -8.50 -11.60
CA ALA A 151 -1.55 -8.93 -10.22
C ALA A 151 -2.82 -8.37 -9.55
N GLY A 152 -3.55 -7.47 -10.22
CA GLY A 152 -4.79 -6.88 -9.70
C GLY A 152 -4.59 -6.07 -8.42
N ARG A 153 -3.40 -5.48 -8.26
CA ARG A 153 -3.01 -4.69 -7.08
C ARG A 153 -3.70 -3.33 -7.08
N ASP A 154 -3.94 -2.81 -5.89
CA ASP A 154 -4.48 -1.47 -5.71
C ASP A 154 -3.32 -0.49 -5.46
N GLN A 155 -3.50 0.77 -5.88
CA GLN A 155 -2.49 1.80 -5.65
C GLN A 155 -2.88 2.66 -4.46
N MET A 156 -1.87 3.13 -3.72
CA MET A 156 -2.03 4.10 -2.65
C MET A 156 -1.06 5.26 -2.82
N ILE A 157 -1.40 6.39 -2.23
CA ILE A 157 -0.52 7.53 -2.08
C ILE A 157 -0.01 7.59 -0.65
N LEU A 158 1.28 7.85 -0.52
CA LEU A 158 1.93 8.14 0.74
C LEU A 158 2.55 9.53 0.65
N TYR A 159 2.12 10.43 1.53
CA TYR A 159 2.67 11.78 1.63
C TYR A 159 3.49 11.91 2.92
N VAL A 160 4.81 12.03 2.77
CA VAL A 160 5.79 12.04 3.87
C VAL A 160 6.68 13.26 3.75
N GLY A 161 6.68 14.15 4.76
CA GLY A 161 7.45 15.38 4.69
C GLY A 161 7.04 16.19 3.45
N ASP A 162 7.94 16.39 2.50
CA ASP A 162 7.66 17.06 1.21
C ASP A 162 7.63 16.08 0.03
N ASP A 163 7.83 14.79 0.27
CA ASP A 163 7.82 13.74 -0.74
C ASP A 163 6.44 13.12 -0.90
N LEU A 164 5.95 13.12 -2.14
CA LEU A 164 4.73 12.43 -2.52
C LEU A 164 5.08 11.21 -3.37
N ARG A 165 4.66 10.03 -2.94
CA ARG A 165 4.86 8.79 -3.68
C ARG A 165 3.54 8.05 -3.91
N VAL A 166 3.41 7.51 -5.10
CA VAL A 166 2.37 6.56 -5.48
C VAL A 166 3.00 5.18 -5.42
N SER A 167 2.44 4.29 -4.61
CA SER A 167 2.94 2.93 -4.43
C SER A 167 1.85 1.91 -4.73
N TRP A 168 2.23 0.80 -5.34
CA TRP A 168 1.40 -0.39 -5.42
C TRP A 168 1.42 -1.13 -4.09
N THR A 169 0.30 -1.73 -3.72
CA THR A 169 0.25 -2.58 -2.53
C THR A 169 0.71 -3.98 -2.84
N GLY A 170 1.82 -4.40 -2.20
CA GLY A 170 2.24 -5.79 -2.19
C GLY A 170 1.35 -6.64 -1.27
N LYS A 171 1.16 -7.92 -1.61
CA LYS A 171 0.35 -8.86 -0.80
C LYS A 171 1.00 -9.19 0.54
N THR A 172 2.30 -8.96 0.69
CA THR A 172 3.12 -9.21 1.89
C THR A 172 3.55 -7.94 2.63
N GLY A 173 3.01 -6.78 2.26
CA GLY A 173 3.32 -5.51 2.92
C GLY A 173 4.61 -4.82 2.45
N VAL A 174 5.18 -5.22 1.30
CA VAL A 174 6.21 -4.42 0.61
C VAL A 174 5.54 -3.63 -0.50
N ALA A 175 5.51 -2.30 -0.38
CA ALA A 175 4.87 -1.43 -1.35
C ALA A 175 5.86 -1.03 -2.46
N ASP A 176 5.63 -1.45 -3.70
CA ASP A 176 6.43 -1.05 -4.86
C ASP A 176 6.13 0.41 -5.22
N VAL A 177 7.16 1.26 -5.24
CA VAL A 177 6.98 2.66 -5.62
C VAL A 177 6.77 2.75 -7.14
N ALA A 178 5.57 3.14 -7.56
CA ALA A 178 5.23 3.36 -8.96
C ALA A 178 5.78 4.71 -9.46
N HIS A 179 5.65 5.75 -8.65
CA HIS A 179 6.14 7.09 -8.96
C HIS A 179 6.44 7.85 -7.67
N GLN A 180 7.51 8.64 -7.66
CA GLN A 180 7.85 9.49 -6.53
C GLN A 180 8.34 10.84 -7.02
N ARG A 181 7.87 11.91 -6.37
CA ARG A 181 8.30 13.26 -6.66
C ARG A 181 8.34 14.11 -5.39
N ASN A 182 9.45 14.82 -5.21
CA ASN A 182 9.62 15.79 -4.14
C ASN A 182 8.88 17.09 -4.48
N LYS A 183 8.20 17.69 -3.49
CA LYS A 183 7.37 18.90 -3.63
C LYS A 183 6.38 18.82 -4.78
N TRP A 184 5.71 17.67 -4.90
CA TRP A 184 4.68 17.49 -5.93
C TRP A 184 3.40 18.28 -5.62
N THR A 185 3.14 18.57 -4.34
CA THR A 185 2.02 19.38 -3.86
C THR A 185 2.47 20.23 -2.68
N ASP A 186 1.90 21.42 -2.51
CA ASP A 186 2.21 22.31 -1.38
C ASP A 186 1.34 22.00 -0.16
N LEU A 187 0.08 21.60 -0.38
CA LEU A 187 -0.93 21.42 0.66
C LEU A 187 -1.27 19.95 0.90
N PHE A 188 -2.28 19.43 0.21
CA PHE A 188 -2.69 18.02 0.24
C PHE A 188 -2.82 17.51 -1.19
N THR A 189 -3.20 16.26 -1.34
CA THR A 189 -3.50 15.67 -2.65
C THR A 189 -4.83 14.94 -2.59
N GLN A 190 -5.49 14.78 -3.74
CA GLN A 190 -6.75 14.06 -3.81
C GLN A 190 -6.89 13.30 -5.12
N TRP A 191 -7.39 12.07 -5.04
CA TRP A 191 -7.80 11.33 -6.23
C TRP A 191 -9.16 11.80 -6.74
N SER A 192 -9.35 11.77 -8.05
CA SER A 192 -10.67 11.89 -8.64
C SER A 192 -11.54 10.66 -8.28
N PRO A 193 -12.88 10.78 -8.28
CA PRO A 193 -13.80 9.73 -7.79
C PRO A 193 -13.67 8.36 -8.47
N GLN A 194 -13.15 8.29 -9.71
CA GLN A 194 -12.89 7.04 -10.42
C GLN A 194 -11.39 6.68 -10.49
N GLY A 195 -10.54 7.46 -9.81
CA GLY A 195 -9.10 7.26 -9.74
C GLY A 195 -8.37 7.59 -11.04
N THR A 196 -8.99 8.23 -12.03
CA THR A 196 -8.32 8.56 -13.30
C THR A 196 -7.27 9.65 -13.15
N TYR A 197 -7.55 10.65 -12.32
CA TYR A 197 -6.71 11.84 -12.15
C TYR A 197 -6.24 11.97 -10.71
N LEU A 198 -4.99 12.39 -10.55
CA LEU A 198 -4.44 12.85 -9.29
C LEU A 198 -4.42 14.38 -9.28
N ALA A 199 -5.04 15.00 -8.28
CA ALA A 199 -5.03 16.46 -8.10
C ALA A 199 -4.01 16.89 -7.05
N THR A 200 -3.07 17.73 -7.46
CA THR A 200 -2.10 18.39 -6.56
C THR A 200 -2.44 19.86 -6.43
N ILE A 201 -2.36 20.39 -5.21
CA ILE A 201 -2.73 21.76 -4.88
C ILE A 201 -1.47 22.59 -4.61
N HIS A 202 -1.34 23.67 -5.36
CA HIS A 202 -0.23 24.62 -5.33
C HIS A 202 -0.74 26.02 -5.01
N LEU A 203 0.13 26.91 -4.54
CA LEU A 203 -0.24 28.32 -4.32
C LEU A 203 -0.78 29.01 -5.59
N GLN A 204 -0.28 28.62 -6.76
CA GLN A 204 -0.71 29.16 -8.05
C GLN A 204 -2.02 28.53 -8.58
N GLY A 205 -2.48 27.42 -7.98
CA GLY A 205 -3.69 26.70 -8.39
C GLY A 205 -3.57 25.18 -8.35
N VAL A 206 -4.36 24.50 -9.18
CA VAL A 206 -4.49 23.04 -9.14
C VAL A 206 -3.91 22.44 -10.41
N ALA A 207 -3.17 21.34 -10.29
CA ALA A 207 -2.69 20.57 -11.42
C ALA A 207 -3.24 19.14 -11.37
N LEU A 208 -3.61 18.61 -12.53
CA LEU A 208 -4.03 17.22 -12.70
C LEU A 208 -2.96 16.40 -13.39
N TRP A 209 -2.78 15.20 -12.88
CA TRP A 209 -1.81 14.21 -13.36
C TRP A 209 -2.55 12.91 -13.67
N GLY A 210 -2.10 12.17 -14.68
CA GLY A 210 -2.69 10.87 -15.02
C GLY A 210 -1.82 10.09 -16.00
N GLY A 211 -2.28 8.90 -16.37
CA GLY A 211 -1.44 7.93 -17.11
C GLY A 211 -0.65 7.02 -16.17
N ALA A 212 0.16 6.13 -16.74
CA ALA A 212 1.04 5.26 -15.98
C ALA A 212 2.29 6.02 -15.49
N SER A 213 2.76 6.97 -16.30
CA SER A 213 3.90 7.86 -16.00
C SER A 213 3.54 9.08 -15.14
N PHE A 214 2.26 9.31 -14.86
CA PHE A 214 1.76 10.50 -14.15
C PHE A 214 2.19 11.82 -14.82
N GLU A 215 2.02 11.90 -16.14
CA GLU A 215 2.22 13.15 -16.87
C GLU A 215 1.19 14.22 -16.49
N ARG A 216 1.61 15.49 -16.57
CA ARG A 216 0.72 16.62 -16.29
C ARG A 216 -0.29 16.76 -17.43
N ILE A 217 -1.58 16.65 -17.11
CA ILE A 217 -2.66 16.72 -18.09
C ILE A 217 -3.13 18.15 -18.25
N ASN A 218 -3.64 18.75 -17.17
CA ASN A 218 -4.23 20.09 -17.18
C ASN A 218 -3.80 20.88 -15.94
N ARG A 219 -3.81 22.21 -16.07
CA ARG A 219 -3.53 23.16 -14.99
C ARG A 219 -4.68 24.16 -14.90
N PHE A 220 -5.18 24.35 -13.68
CA PHE A 220 -6.23 25.32 -13.36
C PHE A 220 -5.62 26.44 -12.55
N ALA A 221 -5.48 27.60 -13.18
CA ALA A 221 -4.91 28.80 -12.55
C ALA A 221 -5.96 29.46 -11.65
N HIS A 222 -6.03 29.01 -10.40
CA HIS A 222 -6.85 29.62 -9.35
C HIS A 222 -5.96 29.85 -8.12
N PRO A 223 -5.53 31.09 -7.86
CA PRO A 223 -4.61 31.38 -6.76
C PRO A 223 -5.17 30.99 -5.38
N GLU A 224 -4.29 30.48 -4.51
CA GLU A 224 -4.55 30.19 -3.10
C GLU A 224 -5.69 29.19 -2.84
N VAL A 225 -5.95 28.27 -3.77
CA VAL A 225 -6.96 27.22 -3.57
C VAL A 225 -6.69 26.41 -2.32
N LYS A 226 -7.74 26.21 -1.51
CA LYS A 226 -7.71 25.44 -0.26
C LYS A 226 -8.60 24.21 -0.28
N LEU A 227 -9.64 24.18 -1.10
CA LEU A 227 -10.55 23.04 -1.21
C LEU A 227 -10.86 22.73 -2.66
N ILE A 228 -10.96 21.44 -2.98
CA ILE A 228 -11.33 20.94 -4.31
C ILE A 228 -12.37 19.83 -4.19
N ASP A 229 -13.20 19.68 -5.22
CA ASP A 229 -14.22 18.62 -5.31
C ASP A 229 -14.47 18.27 -6.76
N PHE A 230 -14.71 16.99 -7.03
CA PHE A 230 -14.88 16.47 -8.39
C PHE A 230 -16.31 16.03 -8.63
N SER A 231 -16.76 16.18 -9.87
CA SER A 231 -18.01 15.57 -10.28
C SER A 231 -17.89 14.02 -10.36
N PRO A 232 -18.99 13.26 -10.17
CA PRO A 232 -18.95 11.79 -10.09
C PRO A 232 -18.36 11.06 -11.33
N TYR A 233 -18.46 11.66 -12.52
CA TYR A 233 -17.88 11.17 -13.78
C TYR A 233 -16.65 11.97 -14.23
N GLU A 234 -16.04 12.74 -13.32
CA GLU A 234 -14.74 13.40 -13.53
C GLU A 234 -14.74 14.38 -14.71
N ARG A 235 -15.89 15.01 -15.02
CA ARG A 235 -15.99 16.03 -16.06
C ARG A 235 -15.79 17.44 -15.54
N TYR A 236 -16.16 17.70 -14.29
CA TYR A 236 -16.04 19.01 -13.67
C TYR A 236 -15.19 18.94 -12.40
N LEU A 237 -14.41 19.99 -12.18
CA LEU A 237 -13.64 20.23 -10.97
C LEU A 237 -14.11 21.54 -10.35
N VAL A 238 -14.51 21.50 -9.08
CA VAL A 238 -14.84 22.68 -8.28
C VAL A 238 -13.62 23.02 -7.44
N THR A 239 -13.24 24.29 -7.44
CA THR A 239 -12.13 24.81 -6.64
C THR A 239 -12.60 25.99 -5.81
N TRP A 240 -12.12 26.10 -4.58
CA TRP A 240 -12.45 27.20 -3.67
C TRP A 240 -11.19 27.84 -3.11
N SER A 241 -11.18 29.18 -3.12
CA SER A 241 -10.15 30.03 -2.53
C SER A 241 -10.77 31.00 -1.50
N PRO A 242 -10.13 31.19 -0.33
CA PRO A 242 -10.56 32.21 0.62
C PRO A 242 -10.39 33.63 0.07
N ARG A 243 -9.41 33.84 -0.82
CA ARG A 243 -9.20 35.11 -1.50
C ARG A 243 -10.21 35.25 -2.64
N PRO A 244 -10.93 36.39 -2.74
CA PRO A 244 -11.77 36.66 -3.90
C PRO A 244 -10.94 36.71 -5.18
N ILE A 245 -11.53 36.23 -6.27
CA ILE A 245 -10.94 36.24 -7.60
C ILE A 245 -10.77 37.70 -8.04
N GLU A 246 -9.56 38.02 -8.49
CA GLU A 246 -9.21 39.30 -9.09
C GLU A 246 -9.06 39.09 -10.61
N PRO A 247 -9.53 40.03 -11.44
CA PRO A 247 -9.35 39.95 -12.88
C PRO A 247 -7.86 40.06 -13.21
N SER A 248 -7.40 39.29 -14.19
CA SER A 248 -6.00 39.27 -14.58
C SER A 248 -5.87 39.33 -16.09
N ASN A 249 -4.98 40.20 -16.58
CA ASN A 249 -4.64 40.29 -18.00
C ASN A 249 -3.57 39.28 -18.41
N SER A 250 -3.17 38.37 -17.52
CA SER A 250 -2.19 37.34 -17.83
C SER A 250 -2.81 36.30 -18.75
N PRO A 251 -2.14 35.89 -19.85
CA PRO A 251 -2.63 34.81 -20.71
C PRO A 251 -2.76 33.46 -19.99
N LEU A 252 -2.17 33.32 -18.80
CA LEU A 252 -2.25 32.14 -17.94
C LEU A 252 -3.46 32.14 -17.00
N SER A 253 -4.15 33.28 -16.83
CA SER A 253 -5.32 33.40 -15.96
C SER A 253 -6.59 33.62 -16.78
N PRO A 254 -7.61 32.74 -16.67
CA PRO A 254 -8.82 32.86 -17.46
C PRO A 254 -9.89 33.75 -16.82
N PHE A 255 -9.58 34.47 -15.73
CA PHE A 255 -10.55 35.27 -14.99
C PHE A 255 -10.72 36.65 -15.61
N THR A 256 -11.99 37.00 -15.86
CA THR A 256 -12.41 38.28 -16.42
C THR A 256 -13.00 39.20 -15.35
N ASP A 257 -13.34 40.43 -15.73
CA ASP A 257 -14.01 41.38 -14.83
C ASP A 257 -15.37 40.85 -14.31
N GLU A 258 -16.03 39.95 -15.04
CA GLU A 258 -17.29 39.32 -14.59
C GLU A 258 -17.09 38.32 -13.44
N ASP A 259 -15.88 37.80 -13.29
CA ASP A 259 -15.52 36.82 -12.26
C ASP A 259 -15.05 37.49 -10.96
N ALA A 260 -14.80 38.81 -11.00
CA ALA A 260 -14.25 39.56 -9.90
C ALA A 260 -15.14 39.48 -8.64
N GLY A 261 -14.53 39.17 -7.49
CA GLY A 261 -15.22 39.06 -6.20
C GLY A 261 -15.86 37.69 -5.92
N ASN A 262 -15.82 36.76 -6.87
CA ASN A 262 -16.22 35.36 -6.62
C ASN A 262 -15.10 34.59 -5.90
N ASN A 263 -15.41 33.47 -5.25
CA ASN A 263 -14.42 32.66 -4.51
C ASN A 263 -14.32 31.22 -5.04
N VAL A 264 -15.30 30.80 -5.83
CA VAL A 264 -15.47 29.42 -6.26
C VAL A 264 -15.41 29.42 -7.78
N ALA A 265 -14.60 28.53 -8.35
CA ALA A 265 -14.50 28.34 -9.79
C ALA A 265 -14.79 26.88 -10.15
N VAL A 266 -15.61 26.68 -11.17
CA VAL A 266 -15.93 25.36 -11.75
C VAL A 266 -15.28 25.25 -13.12
N TRP A 267 -14.51 24.19 -13.30
CA TRP A 267 -13.67 23.92 -14.47
C TRP A 267 -14.12 22.66 -15.18
N ASP A 268 -13.94 22.60 -16.50
CA ASP A 268 -14.05 21.36 -17.26
C ASP A 268 -12.69 20.64 -17.22
N VAL A 269 -12.70 19.41 -16.70
CA VAL A 269 -11.52 18.59 -16.47
C VAL A 269 -10.85 18.17 -17.78
N VAL A 270 -11.63 17.93 -18.84
CA VAL A 270 -11.13 17.43 -20.12
C VAL A 270 -10.52 18.58 -20.93
N THR A 271 -11.23 19.70 -21.03
CA THR A 271 -10.79 20.85 -21.84
C THR A 271 -9.87 21.80 -21.09
N GLY A 272 -9.85 21.76 -19.75
CA GLY A 272 -9.09 22.69 -18.91
C GLY A 272 -9.76 24.06 -18.76
N GLN A 273 -10.91 24.29 -19.38
CA GLN A 273 -11.54 25.60 -19.48
C GLN A 273 -12.35 25.96 -18.24
N LEU A 274 -12.38 27.26 -17.92
CA LEU A 274 -13.27 27.81 -16.89
C LEU A 274 -14.71 27.75 -17.41
N VAL A 275 -15.60 27.06 -16.68
CA VAL A 275 -17.02 26.97 -17.04
C VAL A 275 -17.79 28.12 -16.40
N ARG A 276 -17.62 28.31 -15.08
CA ARG A 276 -18.33 29.36 -14.33
C ARG A 276 -17.71 29.64 -12.97
N THR A 277 -17.81 30.88 -12.51
CA THR A 277 -17.45 31.28 -11.13
C THR A 277 -18.69 31.60 -10.29
N PHE A 278 -18.56 31.47 -8.97
CA PHE A 278 -19.64 31.69 -8.02
C PHE A 278 -19.16 32.41 -6.74
N PRO A 279 -20.00 33.28 -6.16
CA PRO A 279 -19.73 33.89 -4.87
C PRO A 279 -20.01 32.91 -3.73
N MET A 280 -19.35 33.13 -2.59
CA MET A 280 -19.64 32.44 -1.33
C MET A 280 -21.05 32.78 -0.82
N VAL A 281 -21.74 31.77 -0.31
CA VAL A 281 -23.10 31.88 0.23
C VAL A 281 -23.04 31.75 1.75
N GLY A 282 -23.66 32.68 2.49
CA GLY A 282 -23.72 32.64 3.95
C GLY A 282 -22.71 33.53 4.69
N VAL A 283 -21.89 34.31 3.97
CA VAL A 283 -21.06 35.36 4.57
C VAL A 283 -21.91 36.62 4.70
N SER A 284 -22.54 36.83 5.86
CA SER A 284 -23.01 38.17 6.21
C SER A 284 -21.80 39.10 6.34
N SER A 285 -21.93 40.31 5.80
CA SER A 285 -20.94 41.38 5.78
C SER A 285 -20.72 42.04 7.15
N ASP A 286 -20.90 41.28 8.25
CA ASP A 286 -20.82 41.81 9.60
C ASP A 286 -19.49 41.37 10.26
N PRO A 287 -18.53 42.29 10.47
CA PRO A 287 -17.15 41.97 10.88
C PRO A 287 -17.01 41.51 12.34
N ALA A 288 -18.08 41.54 13.15
CA ALA A 288 -18.03 41.11 14.54
C ALA A 288 -18.15 39.58 14.75
N ASN A 289 -18.46 38.80 13.71
CA ASN A 289 -18.82 37.38 13.81
C ASN A 289 -17.84 36.43 13.08
N GLU A 290 -16.61 36.88 12.82
CA GLU A 290 -15.64 36.16 11.97
C GLU A 290 -15.11 34.85 12.57
N LEU A 291 -15.05 34.70 13.89
CA LEU A 291 -14.44 33.53 14.52
C LEU A 291 -15.26 32.23 14.44
N ASN A 292 -16.53 32.26 14.00
CA ASN A 292 -17.42 31.08 13.99
C ASN A 292 -18.03 30.73 12.62
N LYS A 293 -17.51 31.26 11.51
CA LYS A 293 -18.01 30.95 10.15
C LYS A 293 -17.52 29.57 9.68
N ARG A 294 -18.26 28.49 9.96
CA ARG A 294 -17.98 27.15 9.40
C ARG A 294 -18.41 27.08 7.93
N ILE A 295 -17.44 26.94 7.03
CA ILE A 295 -17.68 26.66 5.61
C ILE A 295 -18.25 25.25 5.48
N THR A 296 -19.36 25.09 4.77
CA THR A 296 -19.93 23.78 4.44
C THR A 296 -19.36 23.32 3.10
N TRP A 297 -18.58 22.23 3.12
CA TRP A 297 -18.00 21.58 1.94
C TRP A 297 -18.45 20.12 1.85
N PRO A 298 -18.74 19.57 0.66
CA PRO A 298 -18.77 20.23 -0.65
C PRO A 298 -19.95 21.22 -0.80
N MET A 299 -19.69 22.38 -1.40
CA MET A 299 -20.72 23.42 -1.59
C MET A 299 -21.68 23.06 -2.74
N PHE A 300 -21.14 22.44 -3.80
CA PHE A 300 -21.93 21.92 -4.90
C PHE A 300 -22.08 20.41 -4.72
N LYS A 301 -23.30 19.95 -4.48
CA LYS A 301 -23.62 18.53 -4.49
C LYS A 301 -24.09 18.17 -5.91
N TRP A 302 -23.38 17.25 -6.55
CA TRP A 302 -23.65 16.79 -7.91
C TRP A 302 -24.77 15.76 -7.94
N SER A 303 -25.63 15.82 -8.95
CA SER A 303 -26.54 14.72 -9.22
C SER A 303 -25.73 13.49 -9.64
N PRO A 304 -26.21 12.28 -9.33
CA PRO A 304 -25.44 11.08 -9.62
C PRO A 304 -25.18 10.86 -11.12
N ASP A 305 -26.07 11.34 -11.98
CA ASP A 305 -25.92 11.31 -13.44
C ASP A 305 -25.11 12.49 -14.01
N GLU A 306 -24.64 13.41 -13.14
CA GLU A 306 -23.88 14.61 -13.48
C GLU A 306 -24.61 15.61 -14.41
N LYS A 307 -25.93 15.45 -14.60
CA LYS A 307 -26.75 16.39 -15.38
C LYS A 307 -27.03 17.69 -14.61
N TYR A 308 -26.96 17.65 -13.28
CA TYR A 308 -27.26 18.77 -12.42
C TYR A 308 -26.22 18.94 -11.31
N ALA A 309 -25.96 20.20 -10.94
CA ALA A 309 -25.24 20.56 -9.73
C ALA A 309 -26.16 21.42 -8.88
N ALA A 310 -26.23 21.18 -7.57
CA ALA A 310 -27.06 21.97 -6.68
C ALA A 310 -26.25 22.52 -5.51
N ARG A 311 -26.63 23.73 -5.06
CA ARG A 311 -26.12 24.32 -3.81
C ARG A 311 -27.27 24.84 -2.97
N VAL A 312 -27.13 24.77 -1.66
CA VAL A 312 -28.10 25.30 -0.70
C VAL A 312 -27.71 26.71 -0.27
N THR A 313 -28.71 27.57 -0.12
CA THR A 313 -28.60 28.82 0.63
C THR A 313 -29.41 28.61 1.91
N PRO A 314 -28.74 28.33 3.05
CA PRO A 314 -29.42 27.99 4.29
C PRO A 314 -30.51 29.02 4.65
N GLY A 315 -31.68 28.53 5.01
CA GLY A 315 -32.86 29.32 5.37
C GLY A 315 -33.69 29.86 4.21
N GLN A 316 -33.22 29.79 2.96
CA GLN A 316 -33.86 30.49 1.84
C GLN A 316 -34.26 29.61 0.65
N GLN A 317 -33.30 28.91 0.04
CA GLN A 317 -33.53 28.27 -1.26
C GLN A 317 -32.48 27.22 -1.62
N ILE A 318 -32.85 26.33 -2.55
CA ILE A 318 -31.93 25.42 -3.24
C ILE A 318 -31.78 25.92 -4.69
N SER A 319 -30.54 26.19 -5.10
CA SER A 319 -30.23 26.60 -6.48
C SER A 319 -29.68 25.39 -7.24
N VAL A 320 -30.38 24.99 -8.30
CA VAL A 320 -30.01 23.86 -9.16
C VAL A 320 -29.52 24.41 -10.50
N TYR A 321 -28.38 23.92 -10.96
CA TYR A 321 -27.71 24.29 -12.21
C TYR A 321 -27.65 23.07 -13.13
N GLU A 322 -27.81 23.28 -14.43
CA GLU A 322 -27.81 22.26 -15.47
C GLU A 322 -26.48 22.26 -16.24
N THR A 323 -25.88 21.09 -16.39
CA THR A 323 -24.65 20.91 -17.17
C THR A 323 -24.97 20.83 -18.68
N PRO A 324 -24.08 21.28 -19.59
CA PRO A 324 -22.70 21.73 -19.36
C PRO A 324 -22.55 23.23 -19.04
N SER A 325 -23.55 24.05 -19.32
CA SER A 325 -23.45 25.51 -19.16
C SER A 325 -23.46 26.00 -17.70
N LEU A 326 -23.83 25.13 -16.75
CA LEU A 326 -24.14 25.49 -15.37
C LEU A 326 -25.15 26.65 -15.28
N GLY A 327 -26.10 26.69 -16.22
CA GLY A 327 -27.25 27.58 -16.19
C GLY A 327 -28.27 27.15 -15.13
N MET A 328 -28.95 28.10 -14.50
CA MET A 328 -29.94 27.77 -13.47
C MET A 328 -31.16 27.07 -14.06
N LEU A 329 -31.56 25.92 -13.48
CA LEU A 329 -32.67 25.09 -13.95
C LEU A 329 -33.99 25.87 -13.95
N GLY A 330 -34.56 26.11 -15.12
CA GLY A 330 -35.78 26.92 -15.28
C GLY A 330 -35.60 28.40 -14.92
N LYS A 331 -34.35 28.92 -14.96
CA LYS A 331 -33.97 30.32 -14.71
C LYS A 331 -34.35 30.88 -13.31
N LYS A 332 -34.76 30.03 -12.37
CA LYS A 332 -35.14 30.43 -11.00
C LYS A 332 -34.72 29.35 -10.00
N SER A 333 -34.18 29.78 -8.85
CA SER A 333 -33.92 28.90 -7.72
C SER A 333 -35.22 28.35 -7.14
N ILE A 334 -35.14 27.16 -6.55
CA ILE A 334 -36.26 26.52 -5.87
C ILE A 334 -36.34 27.15 -4.47
N LYS A 335 -37.27 28.08 -4.29
CA LYS A 335 -37.52 28.72 -3.00
C LYS A 335 -38.09 27.70 -2.03
N ILE A 336 -37.34 27.39 -0.98
CA ILE A 336 -37.72 26.48 0.10
C ILE A 336 -37.33 27.19 1.39
N GLU A 337 -38.26 27.94 1.95
CA GLU A 337 -38.03 28.71 3.17
C GLU A 337 -37.66 27.78 4.33
N GLY A 338 -36.61 28.13 5.06
CA GLY A 338 -36.13 27.34 6.18
C GLY A 338 -35.30 26.11 5.80
N VAL A 339 -34.98 25.85 4.52
CA VAL A 339 -34.13 24.69 4.18
C VAL A 339 -32.75 24.77 4.86
N VAL A 340 -32.33 23.70 5.52
CA VAL A 340 -31.02 23.64 6.18
C VAL A 340 -30.01 22.90 5.31
N ASP A 341 -30.35 21.69 4.88
CA ASP A 341 -29.49 20.84 4.05
C ASP A 341 -30.31 19.97 3.10
N PHE A 342 -29.65 19.48 2.05
CA PHE A 342 -30.23 18.54 1.08
C PHE A 342 -29.18 17.53 0.62
N GLU A 343 -29.64 16.37 0.17
CA GLU A 343 -28.79 15.33 -0.39
C GLU A 343 -29.44 14.71 -1.64
N TRP A 344 -28.62 14.35 -2.62
CA TRP A 344 -29.07 13.63 -3.81
C TRP A 344 -29.23 12.15 -3.52
N ALA A 345 -30.29 11.53 -4.06
CA ALA A 345 -30.45 10.09 -4.02
C ALA A 345 -29.42 9.41 -4.94
N PRO A 346 -28.56 8.50 -4.43
CA PRO A 346 -27.59 7.76 -5.24
C PRO A 346 -28.23 6.90 -6.35
N MET A 347 -27.40 6.30 -7.21
CA MET A 347 -27.86 5.35 -8.25
C MET A 347 -27.55 3.92 -7.87
N ASN A 348 -28.50 3.02 -8.11
CA ASN A 348 -28.20 1.60 -8.10
C ASN A 348 -27.42 1.20 -9.37
N ASP A 349 -26.85 -0.01 -9.34
CA ASP A 349 -26.04 -0.53 -10.44
C ASP A 349 -26.81 -0.64 -11.76
N ARG A 350 -28.12 -0.94 -11.72
CA ARG A 350 -28.96 -1.05 -12.93
C ARG A 350 -29.17 0.29 -13.62
N GLU A 351 -29.41 1.33 -12.83
CA GLU A 351 -29.58 2.70 -13.30
C GLU A 351 -28.26 3.23 -13.87
N ARG A 352 -27.13 2.87 -13.25
CA ARG A 352 -25.79 3.22 -13.71
C ARG A 352 -25.45 2.55 -15.04
N GLU A 353 -25.67 1.24 -15.16
CA GLU A 353 -25.48 0.50 -16.42
C GLU A 353 -26.34 1.08 -17.55
N ALA A 354 -27.59 1.44 -17.27
CA ALA A 354 -28.48 2.05 -18.26
C ALA A 354 -27.97 3.43 -18.71
N LEU A 355 -27.47 4.24 -17.80
CA LEU A 355 -26.89 5.55 -18.10
C LEU A 355 -25.58 5.42 -18.90
N GLU A 356 -24.74 4.44 -18.57
CA GLU A 356 -23.51 4.16 -19.32
C GLU A 356 -23.83 3.69 -20.74
N ALA A 357 -24.85 2.85 -20.91
CA ALA A 357 -25.35 2.42 -22.21
C ALA A 357 -25.92 3.61 -23.04
N GLU A 358 -26.55 4.59 -22.39
CA GLU A 358 -26.99 5.81 -23.06
C GLU A 358 -25.79 6.65 -23.50
N ARG A 359 -24.79 6.83 -22.63
CA ARG A 359 -23.59 7.65 -22.89
C ARG A 359 -22.68 7.07 -23.97
N ASN A 360 -22.58 5.75 -24.07
CA ASN A 360 -21.76 5.08 -25.09
C ASN A 360 -22.51 4.81 -26.40
N GLY A 361 -23.78 5.24 -26.51
CA GLY A 361 -24.60 5.07 -27.70
C GLY A 361 -25.12 3.64 -27.96
N SER A 362 -24.97 2.70 -27.03
CA SER A 362 -25.48 1.33 -27.17
C SER A 362 -26.93 1.14 -26.71
N ALA A 363 -27.49 2.10 -25.97
CA ALA A 363 -28.88 2.08 -25.56
C ALA A 363 -29.84 2.45 -26.70
N LYS A 364 -31.05 1.88 -26.66
CA LYS A 364 -32.14 2.34 -27.52
C LYS A 364 -32.56 3.75 -27.08
N PRO A 365 -32.71 4.73 -27.99
CA PRO A 365 -33.17 6.07 -27.64
C PRO A 365 -34.50 6.03 -26.87
N GLY A 366 -34.53 6.64 -25.67
CA GLY A 366 -35.72 6.67 -24.81
C GLY A 366 -35.98 5.40 -23.98
N SER A 367 -35.06 4.44 -23.91
CA SER A 367 -35.27 3.21 -23.13
C SER A 367 -35.29 3.42 -21.61
N PHE A 368 -34.75 4.53 -21.11
CA PHE A 368 -34.67 4.82 -19.68
C PHE A 368 -34.75 6.33 -19.41
N VAL A 369 -35.85 6.79 -18.80
CA VAL A 369 -35.99 8.17 -18.32
C VAL A 369 -36.07 8.13 -16.81
N ARG A 370 -34.97 8.50 -16.15
CA ARG A 370 -34.91 8.64 -14.68
C ARG A 370 -35.08 10.09 -14.29
N GLU A 371 -35.93 10.31 -13.29
CA GLU A 371 -35.94 11.56 -12.52
C GLU A 371 -35.03 11.42 -11.29
N ASN A 372 -34.05 12.32 -11.19
CA ASN A 372 -33.20 12.42 -10.01
C ASN A 372 -34.04 12.84 -8.80
N LYS A 373 -33.64 12.42 -7.60
CA LYS A 373 -34.38 12.72 -6.38
C LYS A 373 -33.48 13.48 -5.43
N ILE A 374 -34.05 14.48 -4.77
CA ILE A 374 -33.41 15.16 -3.66
C ILE A 374 -34.22 14.95 -2.39
N ALA A 375 -33.54 14.65 -1.29
CA ALA A 375 -34.09 14.76 0.05
C ALA A 375 -33.62 16.08 0.64
N PHE A 376 -34.52 16.83 1.25
CA PHE A 376 -34.18 18.04 2.01
C PHE A 376 -35.01 18.09 3.28
N TRP A 377 -34.51 18.83 4.27
CA TRP A 377 -35.21 19.01 5.52
C TRP A 377 -35.30 20.48 5.93
N MET A 378 -36.36 20.78 6.66
CA MET A 378 -36.69 22.09 7.22
C MET A 378 -36.88 21.94 8.73
N PRO A 379 -36.29 22.81 9.55
CA PRO A 379 -36.49 22.84 10.99
C PRO A 379 -37.87 23.41 11.34
N GLU A 380 -38.23 23.30 12.60
CA GLU A 380 -39.47 23.85 13.13
C GLU A 380 -39.38 25.38 13.19
N VAL A 381 -40.33 26.08 12.56
CA VAL A 381 -40.37 27.55 12.53
C VAL A 381 -41.77 28.03 12.91
N MET A 382 -41.87 28.72 14.05
CA MET A 382 -43.11 29.25 14.62
C MET A 382 -44.22 28.17 14.73
N ASN A 383 -45.19 28.19 13.80
CA ASN A 383 -46.35 27.27 13.77
C ASN A 383 -46.21 26.15 12.72
N GLN A 384 -45.08 26.07 11.99
CA GLN A 384 -44.84 25.02 11.01
C GLN A 384 -43.96 23.92 11.63
N PRO A 385 -44.39 22.65 11.61
CA PRO A 385 -43.57 21.55 12.10
C PRO A 385 -42.33 21.35 11.22
N ALA A 386 -41.28 20.80 11.80
CA ALA A 386 -40.14 20.33 11.03
C ALA A 386 -40.60 19.32 9.98
N ARG A 387 -40.02 19.39 8.78
CA ARG A 387 -40.47 18.56 7.65
C ARG A 387 -39.30 18.04 6.85
N VAL A 388 -39.33 16.75 6.55
CA VAL A 388 -38.44 16.09 5.60
C VAL A 388 -39.23 15.80 4.35
N SER A 389 -38.71 16.20 3.19
CA SER A 389 -39.39 16.01 1.90
C SER A 389 -38.47 15.36 0.87
N LEU A 390 -39.05 14.46 0.07
CA LEU A 390 -38.44 13.85 -1.11
C LEU A 390 -39.07 14.47 -2.35
N MET A 391 -38.24 15.05 -3.23
CA MET A 391 -38.68 15.73 -4.43
C MET A 391 -37.95 15.20 -5.67
N ASN A 392 -38.68 15.00 -6.76
CA ASN A 392 -38.11 14.67 -8.07
C ASN A 392 -37.61 15.91 -8.80
N LEU A 393 -36.55 15.74 -9.59
CA LEU A 393 -36.03 16.71 -10.53
C LEU A 393 -35.90 16.06 -11.93
N PRO A 394 -36.32 16.77 -13.00
CA PRO A 394 -36.69 18.18 -13.06
C PRO A 394 -38.17 18.49 -12.76
N SER A 395 -39.04 17.49 -12.58
CA SER A 395 -40.50 17.70 -12.43
C SER A 395 -40.92 18.52 -11.20
N ARG A 396 -40.07 18.62 -10.18
CA ARG A 396 -40.33 19.28 -8.88
C ARG A 396 -41.51 18.68 -8.12
N ALA A 397 -41.94 17.48 -8.49
CA ALA A 397 -43.01 16.78 -7.80
C ALA A 397 -42.51 16.25 -6.45
N ILE A 398 -43.25 16.53 -5.38
CA ILE A 398 -42.97 15.98 -4.05
C ILE A 398 -43.55 14.57 -3.99
N ILE A 399 -42.67 13.57 -3.82
CA ILE A 399 -43.06 12.15 -3.75
C ILE A 399 -43.61 11.84 -2.36
N ARG A 400 -42.90 12.27 -1.33
CA ARG A 400 -43.20 11.97 0.07
C ARG A 400 -42.77 13.12 0.96
N SER A 401 -43.53 13.36 2.01
CA SER A 401 -43.14 14.29 3.07
C SER A 401 -43.58 13.76 4.41
N LYS A 402 -42.72 13.96 5.41
CA LYS A 402 -42.96 13.55 6.79
C LYS A 402 -42.81 14.77 7.69
N ASN A 403 -43.83 15.04 8.49
CA ASN A 403 -43.81 16.07 9.51
C ASN A 403 -43.26 15.46 10.82
N LEU A 404 -42.40 16.23 11.48
CA LEU A 404 -41.69 15.90 12.70
C LEU A 404 -41.91 17.05 13.71
N PHE A 405 -41.90 16.73 15.00
CA PHE A 405 -42.14 17.69 16.09
C PHE A 405 -41.06 17.58 17.15
N ASN A 406 -40.73 18.69 17.83
CA ASN A 406 -39.68 18.75 18.85
C ASN A 406 -38.32 18.27 18.32
N VAL A 407 -37.99 18.70 17.10
CA VAL A 407 -36.75 18.33 16.41
C VAL A 407 -35.65 19.30 16.83
N HIS A 408 -34.50 18.76 17.23
CA HIS A 408 -33.30 19.54 17.49
C HIS A 408 -32.40 19.59 16.26
N ASP A 409 -32.13 18.44 15.64
CA ASP A 409 -31.29 18.31 14.45
C ASP A 409 -31.76 17.12 13.59
N CYS A 410 -31.47 17.17 12.29
CA CYS A 410 -31.77 16.12 11.32
C CYS A 410 -30.58 15.88 10.40
N LYS A 411 -30.16 14.61 10.27
CA LYS A 411 -29.13 14.19 9.31
C LYS A 411 -29.69 13.17 8.32
N LEU A 412 -29.35 13.35 7.05
CA LEU A 412 -29.81 12.51 5.94
C LEU A 412 -28.70 11.49 5.60
N HIS A 413 -29.01 10.20 5.72
CA HIS A 413 -28.07 9.11 5.39
C HIS A 413 -28.66 8.23 4.28
N TRP A 414 -28.06 8.33 3.09
CA TRP A 414 -28.43 7.52 1.94
C TRP A 414 -27.71 6.18 1.92
N GLN A 415 -28.44 5.12 1.60
CA GLN A 415 -27.82 3.86 1.21
C GLN A 415 -27.21 4.02 -0.21
N SER A 416 -26.06 3.39 -0.45
CA SER A 416 -25.24 3.59 -1.66
C SER A 416 -25.94 3.32 -3.01
N ASN A 417 -26.94 2.43 -3.05
CA ASN A 417 -27.79 2.16 -4.23
C ASN A 417 -29.06 3.04 -4.28
N GLY A 418 -29.28 3.87 -3.27
CA GLY A 418 -30.45 4.76 -3.16
C GLY A 418 -31.75 4.03 -2.89
N ASP A 419 -31.70 2.79 -2.40
CA ASP A 419 -32.90 1.98 -2.11
C ASP A 419 -33.57 2.42 -0.79
N PHE A 420 -32.75 2.87 0.16
CA PHE A 420 -33.17 3.32 1.49
C PHE A 420 -32.59 4.70 1.82
N LEU A 421 -33.37 5.49 2.54
CA LEU A 421 -32.93 6.75 3.16
C LEU A 421 -33.24 6.66 4.65
N CYS A 422 -32.22 6.81 5.49
CA CYS A 422 -32.41 7.00 6.92
C CYS A 422 -32.33 8.50 7.23
N VAL A 423 -33.35 9.03 7.89
CA VAL A 423 -33.26 10.34 8.54
C VAL A 423 -33.02 10.12 10.01
N LYS A 424 -31.84 10.51 10.48
CA LYS A 424 -31.48 10.54 11.90
C LYS A 424 -32.04 11.83 12.50
N VAL A 425 -33.07 11.71 13.32
CA VAL A 425 -33.77 12.84 13.94
C VAL A 425 -33.44 12.88 15.42
N ASP A 426 -32.62 13.86 15.83
CA ASP A 426 -32.34 14.09 17.24
C ASP A 426 -33.50 14.91 17.83
N ARG A 427 -34.25 14.30 18.76
CA ARG A 427 -35.43 14.88 19.41
C ARG A 427 -35.12 15.22 20.86
N HIS A 428 -35.93 16.11 21.42
CA HIS A 428 -35.88 16.43 22.84
C HIS A 428 -37.25 16.21 23.49
N THR A 429 -37.25 15.86 24.77
CA THR A 429 -38.48 15.82 25.57
C THR A 429 -39.06 17.23 25.72
N LYS A 430 -40.36 17.36 26.02
CA LYS A 430 -41.02 18.67 26.20
C LYS A 430 -40.34 19.58 27.24
N THR A 431 -39.61 19.00 28.19
CA THR A 431 -38.86 19.72 29.22
C THR A 431 -37.47 20.17 28.75
N GLY A 432 -37.01 19.72 27.58
CA GLY A 432 -35.69 20.01 27.00
C GLY A 432 -34.51 19.30 27.69
N LYS A 433 -34.77 18.51 28.74
CA LYS A 433 -33.71 17.94 29.60
C LYS A 433 -33.06 16.68 29.06
N THR A 434 -33.80 15.88 28.30
CA THR A 434 -33.31 14.61 27.74
C THR A 434 -33.46 14.61 26.23
N LYS A 435 -32.41 14.18 25.54
CA LYS A 435 -32.39 13.97 24.08
C LYS A 435 -32.53 12.48 23.80
N TYR A 436 -33.25 12.14 22.74
CA TYR A 436 -33.41 10.78 22.23
C TYR A 436 -33.45 10.84 20.70
N CYS A 437 -33.18 9.74 20.02
CA CYS A 437 -33.06 9.73 18.56
C CYS A 437 -34.14 8.88 17.92
N ASN A 438 -34.80 9.42 16.90
CA ASN A 438 -35.68 8.66 16.01
C ASN A 438 -34.99 8.43 14.68
N LEU A 439 -34.93 7.18 14.22
CA LEU A 439 -34.52 6.83 12.88
C LEU A 439 -35.77 6.65 12.02
N GLU A 440 -35.96 7.55 11.05
CA GLU A 440 -37.05 7.47 10.08
C GLU A 440 -36.49 6.85 8.79
N LEU A 441 -36.86 5.59 8.51
CA LEU A 441 -36.35 4.79 7.41
C LEU A 441 -37.35 4.78 6.26
N PHE A 442 -36.99 5.47 5.17
CA PHE A 442 -37.78 5.58 3.94
C PHE A 442 -37.37 4.49 2.96
N ARG A 443 -38.36 3.76 2.41
CA ARG A 443 -38.16 2.71 1.40
C ARG A 443 -38.56 3.23 0.02
N LEU A 444 -37.58 3.63 -0.79
CA LEU A 444 -37.83 4.40 -2.01
C LEU A 444 -38.30 3.56 -3.19
N ARG A 445 -38.03 2.24 -3.18
CA ARG A 445 -38.40 1.32 -4.27
C ARG A 445 -39.79 0.73 -4.11
N GLU A 446 -40.40 0.89 -2.94
CA GLU A 446 -41.75 0.42 -2.66
C GLU A 446 -42.79 1.51 -3.01
N LYS A 447 -43.99 1.05 -3.36
CA LYS A 447 -45.10 1.96 -3.68
C LYS A 447 -45.43 2.84 -2.47
N ASP A 448 -45.70 4.11 -2.71
CA ASP A 448 -46.05 5.12 -1.70
C ASP A 448 -44.95 5.48 -0.68
N VAL A 449 -43.73 4.95 -0.85
CA VAL A 449 -42.55 5.20 -0.01
C VAL A 449 -42.87 5.01 1.49
N PRO A 450 -43.07 3.75 1.93
CA PRO A 450 -43.36 3.47 3.33
C PRO A 450 -42.20 3.94 4.22
N VAL A 451 -42.57 4.45 5.41
CA VAL A 451 -41.63 4.99 6.39
C VAL A 451 -41.78 4.19 7.67
N GLN A 452 -40.70 3.52 8.07
CA GLN A 452 -40.60 2.86 9.36
C GLN A 452 -39.93 3.80 10.36
N VAL A 453 -40.42 3.83 11.60
CA VAL A 453 -39.82 4.62 12.68
C VAL A 453 -39.22 3.67 13.70
N ILE A 454 -37.92 3.85 13.99
CA ILE A 454 -37.23 3.16 15.07
C ILE A 454 -36.87 4.21 16.13
N GLU A 455 -37.39 4.03 17.34
CA GLU A 455 -37.09 4.91 18.47
C GLU A 455 -35.91 4.36 19.27
N ILE A 456 -34.86 5.18 19.38
CA ILE A 456 -33.65 4.89 20.14
C ILE A 456 -33.62 5.83 21.34
N LYS A 457 -33.63 5.25 22.54
CA LYS A 457 -33.65 6.01 23.81
C LYS A 457 -32.35 6.75 24.07
N ASP A 458 -31.24 6.19 23.58
CA ASP A 458 -29.89 6.71 23.76
C ASP A 458 -29.51 7.70 22.66
N THR A 459 -28.44 8.47 22.88
CA THR A 459 -27.93 9.40 21.86
C THR A 459 -27.16 8.64 20.79
N VAL A 460 -27.48 8.87 19.51
CA VAL A 460 -26.77 8.27 18.38
C VAL A 460 -25.56 9.10 18.01
N ILE A 461 -24.37 8.50 18.15
CA ILE A 461 -23.07 9.11 17.82
C ILE A 461 -22.79 8.94 16.32
N ALA A 462 -22.88 7.71 15.82
CA ALA A 462 -22.57 7.38 14.42
C ALA A 462 -23.62 6.45 13.81
N PHE A 463 -23.82 6.60 12.51
CA PHE A 463 -24.71 5.78 11.69
C PHE A 463 -24.02 5.53 10.34
N ALA A 464 -23.98 4.28 9.89
CA ALA A 464 -23.45 3.94 8.58
C ALA A 464 -24.21 2.78 7.93
N TRP A 465 -24.62 2.98 6.67
CA TRP A 465 -25.19 1.94 5.82
C TRP A 465 -24.13 0.99 5.31
N GLU A 466 -24.49 -0.29 5.20
CA GLU A 466 -23.70 -1.25 4.45
C GLU A 466 -23.72 -0.91 2.94
N PRO A 467 -22.54 -0.76 2.30
CA PRO A 467 -22.45 -0.56 0.85
C PRO A 467 -23.10 -1.71 0.07
N ALA A 468 -23.95 -1.38 -0.90
CA ALA A 468 -24.77 -2.30 -1.69
C ALA A 468 -25.62 -3.31 -0.86
N GLY A 469 -25.73 -3.12 0.46
CA GLY A 469 -26.42 -4.02 1.39
C GLY A 469 -27.75 -3.49 1.89
N GLN A 470 -28.40 -4.30 2.75
CA GLN A 470 -29.67 -3.98 3.42
C GLN A 470 -29.52 -3.92 4.95
N ARG A 471 -28.28 -3.75 5.42
CA ARG A 471 -27.93 -3.64 6.84
C ARG A 471 -27.35 -2.26 7.14
N PHE A 472 -27.39 -1.87 8.41
CA PHE A 472 -26.69 -0.69 8.90
C PHE A 472 -26.17 -0.92 10.31
N ALA A 473 -25.14 -0.16 10.66
CA ALA A 473 -24.55 -0.13 12.00
C ALA A 473 -24.83 1.22 12.66
N LEU A 474 -25.06 1.15 13.97
CA LEU A 474 -25.43 2.27 14.82
C LEU A 474 -24.54 2.25 16.06
N ILE A 475 -23.94 3.39 16.39
CA ILE A 475 -23.25 3.59 17.66
C ILE A 475 -24.11 4.48 18.54
N THR A 476 -24.51 3.96 19.69
CA THR A 476 -25.29 4.69 20.69
C THR A 476 -24.48 4.91 21.96
N SER A 477 -24.86 5.94 22.73
CA SER A 477 -24.29 6.18 24.05
C SER A 477 -25.35 6.74 24.99
N ASN A 478 -25.33 6.23 26.21
CA ASN A 478 -26.17 6.67 27.32
C ASN A 478 -25.39 7.56 28.32
N ASP A 479 -24.17 7.98 27.96
CA ASP A 479 -23.27 8.69 28.86
C ASP A 479 -23.75 10.14 29.07
N PRO A 480 -24.01 10.58 30.32
CA PRO A 480 -24.40 11.96 30.63
C PRO A 480 -23.37 13.02 30.19
N SER A 481 -22.10 12.63 30.03
CA SER A 481 -21.03 13.53 29.57
C SER A 481 -21.22 14.06 28.16
N LEU A 482 -22.05 13.43 27.32
CA LEU A 482 -22.40 13.94 25.99
C LEU A 482 -23.12 15.29 26.02
N ALA A 483 -23.80 15.62 27.12
CA ALA A 483 -24.46 16.91 27.29
C ALA A 483 -23.46 18.06 27.55
N ASN A 484 -22.32 17.76 28.18
CA ASN A 484 -21.24 18.69 28.50
C ASN A 484 -19.90 18.00 28.22
N PRO A 485 -19.45 17.96 26.96
CA PRO A 485 -18.24 17.22 26.59
C PRO A 485 -17.02 17.80 27.30
N ILE A 486 -16.40 16.98 28.17
CA ILE A 486 -15.11 17.31 28.79
C ILE A 486 -14.01 16.97 27.77
N VAL A 487 -13.16 17.94 27.46
CA VAL A 487 -12.06 17.76 26.49
C VAL A 487 -11.17 16.59 26.93
N GLY A 488 -11.03 15.58 26.08
CA GLY A 488 -10.17 14.41 26.30
C GLY A 488 -10.86 13.19 26.94
N GLN A 489 -12.12 13.27 27.36
CA GLN A 489 -12.87 12.13 27.88
C GLN A 489 -13.87 11.61 26.85
N LEU A 490 -13.70 10.35 26.42
CA LEU A 490 -14.62 9.72 25.47
C LEU A 490 -15.87 9.15 26.17
N PRO A 491 -17.06 9.30 25.57
CA PRO A 491 -18.29 8.72 26.09
C PRO A 491 -18.29 7.21 25.89
N LYS A 492 -18.89 6.49 26.83
CA LYS A 492 -19.09 5.04 26.72
C LYS A 492 -20.05 4.71 25.58
N THR A 493 -19.72 3.74 24.74
CA THR A 493 -20.49 3.45 23.52
C THR A 493 -20.96 2.00 23.43
N THR A 494 -22.10 1.81 22.78
CA THR A 494 -22.69 0.50 22.45
C THR A 494 -22.89 0.41 20.95
N VAL A 495 -22.54 -0.73 20.36
CA VAL A 495 -22.67 -0.97 18.92
C VAL A 495 -23.91 -1.83 18.66
N GLN A 496 -24.73 -1.42 17.71
CA GLN A 496 -25.96 -2.11 17.31
C GLN A 496 -25.99 -2.30 15.79
N PHE A 497 -26.36 -3.49 15.35
CA PHE A 497 -26.53 -3.82 13.94
C PHE A 497 -28.00 -4.10 13.64
N TYR A 498 -28.50 -3.51 12.55
CA TYR A 498 -29.86 -3.68 12.07
C TYR A 498 -29.84 -4.26 10.64
N GLY A 499 -30.88 -5.01 10.31
CA GLY A 499 -31.06 -5.62 8.99
C GLY A 499 -32.50 -5.56 8.53
N PHE A 500 -32.70 -5.41 7.22
CA PHE A 500 -34.03 -5.45 6.62
C PHE A 500 -34.56 -6.87 6.48
N ASP A 501 -35.72 -7.15 7.06
CA ASP A 501 -36.43 -8.41 6.89
C ASP A 501 -37.44 -8.26 5.75
N GLN A 502 -37.19 -8.93 4.62
CA GLN A 502 -38.06 -8.86 3.44
C GLN A 502 -39.45 -9.49 3.66
N ARG A 503 -39.61 -10.41 4.63
CA ARG A 503 -40.89 -11.07 4.91
C ARG A 503 -41.79 -10.18 5.75
N LYS A 504 -41.22 -9.53 6.77
CA LYS A 504 -41.95 -8.56 7.61
C LYS A 504 -42.05 -7.18 6.98
N GLY A 505 -41.16 -6.89 6.03
CA GLY A 505 -41.09 -5.59 5.37
C GLY A 505 -40.63 -4.48 6.30
N ASP A 506 -39.81 -4.80 7.31
CA ASP A 506 -39.33 -3.87 8.33
C ASP A 506 -37.87 -4.18 8.71
N PHE A 507 -37.14 -3.17 9.17
CA PHE A 507 -35.83 -3.31 9.77
C PHE A 507 -35.93 -3.82 11.21
N LEU A 508 -35.15 -4.85 11.52
CA LEU A 508 -35.07 -5.47 12.83
C LEU A 508 -33.65 -5.31 13.40
N LEU A 509 -33.56 -5.22 14.73
CA LEU A 509 -32.29 -5.31 15.43
C LEU A 509 -31.76 -6.74 15.29
N LEU A 510 -30.58 -6.88 14.68
CA LEU A 510 -29.90 -8.16 14.53
C LEU A 510 -29.13 -8.50 15.81
N ARG A 511 -28.26 -7.59 16.24
CA ARG A 511 -27.39 -7.81 17.40
C ARG A 511 -26.97 -6.50 18.05
N THR A 512 -26.84 -6.55 19.37
CA THR A 512 -26.24 -5.50 20.19
C THR A 512 -24.95 -6.06 20.78
N PHE A 513 -23.87 -5.28 20.70
CA PHE A 513 -22.61 -5.53 21.37
C PHE A 513 -22.45 -4.49 22.47
N ASP A 514 -22.80 -4.89 23.69
CA ASP A 514 -22.66 -4.12 24.91
C ASP A 514 -21.56 -4.69 25.81
N ALA A 515 -20.86 -3.80 26.52
CA ALA A 515 -19.89 -4.21 27.52
C ALA A 515 -20.62 -4.72 28.76
N LYS A 516 -20.44 -6.01 29.11
CA LYS A 516 -21.10 -6.60 30.28
C LYS A 516 -20.43 -6.19 31.59
N ASN A 517 -19.15 -5.84 31.53
CA ASN A 517 -18.33 -5.41 32.68
C ASN A 517 -17.55 -4.12 32.38
N ALA A 518 -17.15 -3.41 33.44
CA ALA A 518 -16.40 -2.16 33.33
C ALA A 518 -15.03 -2.30 32.62
N ALA A 519 -14.42 -3.50 32.65
CA ALA A 519 -13.16 -3.81 31.99
C ALA A 519 -13.31 -4.04 30.46
N GLU A 520 -14.51 -4.35 29.99
CA GLU A 520 -14.83 -4.57 28.56
C GLU A 520 -15.44 -3.31 27.91
N GLN A 521 -15.46 -2.20 28.65
CA GLN A 521 -16.08 -0.95 28.20
C GLN A 521 -15.28 -0.34 27.03
N LYS A 522 -15.92 -0.30 25.85
CA LYS A 522 -15.34 0.30 24.64
C LYS A 522 -15.84 1.73 24.40
N TYR A 523 -15.04 2.50 23.64
CA TYR A 523 -15.24 3.93 23.38
C TYR A 523 -15.30 4.27 21.87
N LEU A 524 -15.77 3.30 21.09
CA LEU A 524 -15.86 3.32 19.64
C LEU A 524 -16.75 4.47 19.14
N ASN A 525 -16.31 5.24 18.14
CA ASN A 525 -17.05 6.42 17.70
C ASN A 525 -17.23 6.57 16.18
N ASN A 526 -16.49 5.80 15.36
CA ASN A 526 -16.60 5.85 13.90
C ASN A 526 -16.81 4.46 13.30
N VAL A 527 -17.70 4.36 12.30
CA VAL A 527 -18.06 3.12 11.61
C VAL A 527 -17.60 3.17 10.16
N TYR A 528 -16.84 2.16 9.74
CA TYR A 528 -16.27 2.03 8.40
C TYR A 528 -16.62 0.66 7.80
N TRP A 529 -17.54 0.63 6.85
CA TRP A 529 -17.88 -0.58 6.12
C TRP A 529 -16.90 -0.85 4.97
N SER A 530 -16.61 -2.13 4.72
CA SER A 530 -15.96 -2.55 3.49
C SER A 530 -16.79 -2.14 2.27
N PRO A 531 -16.19 -1.62 1.18
CA PRO A 531 -16.91 -1.24 -0.04
C PRO A 531 -17.73 -2.37 -0.69
N LYS A 532 -17.44 -3.63 -0.36
CA LYS A 532 -18.20 -4.81 -0.82
C LYS A 532 -19.28 -5.27 0.17
N GLY A 533 -19.43 -4.60 1.31
CA GLY A 533 -20.28 -5.03 2.42
C GLY A 533 -19.68 -6.18 3.23
N ARG A 534 -20.52 -6.86 4.00
CA ARG A 534 -20.21 -7.98 4.92
C ARG A 534 -19.30 -7.62 6.10
N HIS A 535 -18.16 -7.01 5.86
CA HIS A 535 -17.19 -6.65 6.90
C HIS A 535 -17.37 -5.20 7.34
N CYS A 536 -17.31 -4.97 8.65
CA CYS A 536 -17.43 -3.66 9.27
C CYS A 536 -16.28 -3.45 10.25
N LEU A 537 -15.57 -2.34 10.11
CA LEU A 537 -14.56 -1.89 11.06
C LEU A 537 -15.12 -0.73 11.87
N ILE A 538 -14.98 -0.79 13.18
CA ILE A 538 -15.37 0.31 14.07
C ILE A 538 -14.14 0.75 14.84
N ALA A 539 -13.82 2.03 14.79
CA ALA A 539 -12.61 2.58 15.39
C ALA A 539 -12.91 3.72 16.36
N THR A 540 -11.99 3.91 17.29
CA THR A 540 -11.94 5.05 18.19
C THR A 540 -10.97 6.08 17.64
N LEU A 541 -11.48 7.20 17.13
CA LEU A 541 -10.67 8.30 16.59
C LEU A 541 -10.76 9.55 17.47
N GLY A 542 -9.75 10.42 17.38
CA GLY A 542 -9.74 11.72 18.06
C GLY A 542 -9.53 11.66 19.57
N SER A 543 -9.03 10.55 20.09
CA SER A 543 -8.63 10.40 21.49
C SER A 543 -7.11 10.40 21.62
N THR A 544 -6.62 10.90 22.76
CA THR A 544 -5.20 10.91 23.08
C THR A 544 -4.77 9.71 23.91
N THR A 545 -5.72 8.89 24.38
CA THR A 545 -5.46 7.79 25.34
C THR A 545 -6.00 6.44 24.91
N LYS A 546 -6.96 6.41 23.99
CA LYS A 546 -7.68 5.19 23.56
C LYS A 546 -7.73 5.12 22.05
N PHE A 547 -7.36 3.97 21.50
CA PHE A 547 -7.20 3.77 20.05
C PHE A 547 -7.66 2.37 19.61
N ASP A 548 -8.83 1.97 20.13
CA ASP A 548 -9.39 0.64 19.92
C ASP A 548 -10.00 0.54 18.52
N ILE A 549 -9.76 -0.58 17.85
CA ILE A 549 -10.30 -0.94 16.53
C ILE A 549 -10.93 -2.33 16.64
N ASP A 550 -12.19 -2.44 16.27
CA ASP A 550 -12.97 -3.68 16.27
C ASP A 550 -13.33 -4.09 14.84
N PHE A 551 -13.07 -5.35 14.50
CA PHE A 551 -13.40 -5.95 13.21
C PHE A 551 -14.60 -6.88 13.37
N TYR A 552 -15.67 -6.63 12.62
CA TYR A 552 -16.90 -7.43 12.62
C TYR A 552 -17.11 -8.09 11.25
N ASP A 553 -17.51 -9.37 11.26
CA ASP A 553 -18.06 -10.08 10.10
C ASP A 553 -19.56 -10.30 10.33
N MET A 554 -20.37 -9.91 9.36
CA MET A 554 -21.82 -10.07 9.43
C MET A 554 -22.32 -11.43 8.95
N ASP A 555 -21.50 -12.21 8.23
CA ASP A 555 -21.89 -13.45 7.52
C ASP A 555 -20.90 -14.62 7.70
N LEU A 556 -20.18 -14.72 8.84
CA LEU A 556 -19.08 -15.70 9.03
C LEU A 556 -19.50 -17.17 8.77
N ASP A 557 -20.70 -17.57 9.20
CA ASP A 557 -21.20 -18.97 9.15
C ASP A 557 -22.35 -19.17 8.14
N ARG A 558 -22.28 -18.50 6.98
CA ARG A 558 -23.38 -18.42 5.99
C ARG A 558 -23.99 -19.77 5.56
N ASP A 559 -23.21 -20.85 5.56
CA ASP A 559 -23.68 -22.19 5.17
C ASP A 559 -24.58 -22.83 6.24
N GLU A 560 -24.34 -22.58 7.54
CA GLU A 560 -25.21 -23.02 8.63
C GLU A 560 -26.43 -22.10 8.82
N SER A 561 -26.27 -20.80 8.58
CA SER A 561 -27.34 -19.80 8.74
C SER A 561 -28.50 -19.97 7.77
N SER A 562 -28.29 -20.64 6.64
CA SER A 562 -29.36 -20.99 5.68
C SER A 562 -30.40 -21.98 6.25
N LYS A 563 -30.08 -22.64 7.38
CA LYS A 563 -30.94 -23.61 8.08
C LYS A 563 -31.38 -23.14 9.47
N ALA A 564 -30.94 -21.96 9.94
CA ALA A 564 -31.23 -21.47 11.29
C ALA A 564 -32.66 -20.85 11.37
N PRO A 565 -33.40 -21.08 12.49
CA PRO A 565 -34.71 -20.48 12.72
C PRO A 565 -34.66 -18.95 12.90
N GLU A 566 -35.79 -18.29 12.64
CA GLU A 566 -35.98 -16.83 12.54
C GLU A 566 -35.53 -15.99 13.77
N LYS A 567 -35.32 -16.64 14.92
CA LYS A 567 -34.85 -16.01 16.16
C LYS A 567 -33.35 -15.74 16.19
N ASP A 568 -32.59 -16.35 15.28
CA ASP A 568 -31.12 -16.39 15.29
C ASP A 568 -30.48 -15.64 14.11
N ALA A 569 -31.22 -14.77 13.40
CA ALA A 569 -30.72 -14.01 12.24
C ALA A 569 -29.49 -13.11 12.56
N GLY A 570 -29.25 -12.80 13.84
CA GLY A 570 -28.07 -12.06 14.31
C GLY A 570 -26.89 -12.93 14.74
N GLU A 571 -27.01 -14.26 14.75
CA GLU A 571 -25.96 -15.18 15.22
C GLU A 571 -24.72 -15.20 14.30
N ALA A 572 -24.95 -14.96 13.01
CA ALA A 572 -23.90 -14.83 11.99
C ALA A 572 -23.04 -13.57 12.14
N SER A 573 -23.54 -12.54 12.84
CA SER A 573 -22.81 -11.30 13.11
C SER A 573 -21.91 -11.46 14.33
N ARG A 574 -20.59 -11.48 14.12
CA ARG A 574 -19.59 -11.71 15.16
C ARG A 574 -18.47 -10.68 15.11
N LEU A 575 -17.95 -10.35 16.29
CA LEU A 575 -16.68 -9.67 16.45
C LEU A 575 -15.57 -10.69 16.15
N ILE A 576 -14.75 -10.42 15.14
CA ILE A 576 -13.63 -11.29 14.72
C ILE A 576 -12.44 -11.03 15.64
N THR A 577 -12.02 -9.78 15.73
CA THR A 577 -10.85 -9.37 16.48
C THR A 577 -10.99 -7.92 16.96
N SER A 578 -10.27 -7.62 18.03
CA SER A 578 -10.09 -6.28 18.58
C SER A 578 -8.60 -6.01 18.67
N VAL A 579 -8.17 -4.86 18.15
CA VAL A 579 -6.77 -4.44 18.16
C VAL A 579 -6.67 -3.00 18.64
N GLU A 580 -5.53 -2.63 19.21
CA GLU A 580 -5.22 -1.25 19.60
C GLU A 580 -4.07 -0.72 18.72
N GLN A 581 -4.21 0.51 18.21
CA GLN A 581 -3.15 1.19 17.46
C GLN A 581 -2.93 2.60 17.96
N TYR A 582 -1.86 2.80 18.72
CA TYR A 582 -1.53 4.12 19.27
C TYR A 582 -1.36 5.18 18.17
N GLY A 583 -1.86 6.38 18.44
CA GLY A 583 -1.71 7.52 17.52
C GLY A 583 -2.61 7.46 16.28
N LEU A 584 -3.63 6.59 16.25
CA LEU A 584 -4.58 6.52 15.14
C LEU A 584 -5.35 7.84 14.95
N THR A 585 -5.33 8.38 13.73
CA THR A 585 -6.11 9.57 13.36
C THR A 585 -7.20 9.24 12.35
N ASP A 586 -6.89 8.39 11.37
CA ASP A 586 -7.76 8.11 10.22
C ASP A 586 -7.74 6.64 9.80
N VAL A 587 -8.82 6.20 9.15
CA VAL A 587 -9.02 4.85 8.63
C VAL A 587 -9.60 4.92 7.21
N GLU A 588 -9.04 4.14 6.30
CA GLU A 588 -9.47 4.09 4.90
C GLU A 588 -9.46 2.66 4.35
N TRP A 589 -10.60 2.21 3.84
CA TRP A 589 -10.73 0.93 3.16
C TRP A 589 -10.20 1.02 1.73
N ASP A 590 -9.55 -0.05 1.30
CA ASP A 590 -9.19 -0.19 -0.09
C ASP A 590 -10.45 -0.41 -0.97
N PRO A 591 -10.44 -0.02 -2.26
CA PRO A 591 -11.63 -0.12 -3.13
C PRO A 591 -12.09 -1.57 -3.39
N SER A 592 -11.20 -2.56 -3.23
CA SER A 592 -11.56 -3.97 -3.37
C SER A 592 -12.27 -4.51 -2.12
N GLY A 593 -12.06 -3.91 -0.96
CA GLY A 593 -12.62 -4.30 0.34
C GLY A 593 -11.88 -5.44 1.03
N ARG A 594 -10.64 -5.73 0.62
CA ARG A 594 -9.75 -6.76 1.17
C ARG A 594 -8.84 -6.22 2.27
N TYR A 595 -8.44 -4.96 2.16
CA TYR A 595 -7.46 -4.33 3.01
C TYR A 595 -8.03 -3.05 3.60
N VAL A 596 -7.55 -2.71 4.80
CA VAL A 596 -7.85 -1.45 5.43
C VAL A 596 -6.56 -0.82 5.91
N ALA A 597 -6.36 0.44 5.55
CA ALA A 597 -5.23 1.22 6.00
C ALA A 597 -5.67 2.11 7.17
N THR A 598 -4.84 2.16 8.20
CA THR A 598 -5.04 3.00 9.38
C THR A 598 -3.77 3.81 9.58
N TYR A 599 -3.88 5.11 9.83
CA TYR A 599 -2.69 5.95 9.92
C TYR A 599 -2.82 7.07 10.94
N GLY A 600 -1.67 7.51 11.42
CA GLY A 600 -1.50 8.67 12.27
C GLY A 600 -0.91 9.83 11.48
N SER A 601 -1.68 10.91 11.31
CA SER A 601 -1.24 12.11 10.60
C SER A 601 -0.51 13.09 11.52
N MET A 602 0.61 13.63 11.03
CA MET A 602 1.31 14.76 11.63
C MET A 602 0.44 16.03 11.67
N TRP A 603 -0.47 16.22 10.71
CA TRP A 603 -1.38 17.38 10.71
C TRP A 603 -2.33 17.38 11.90
N MET A 604 -2.63 16.20 12.44
CA MET A 604 -3.45 16.01 13.65
C MET A 604 -2.58 15.81 14.91
N SER A 605 -1.27 16.05 14.83
CA SER A 605 -0.30 15.86 15.93
C SER A 605 -0.36 14.47 16.57
N SER A 606 -0.37 13.41 15.73
CA SER A 606 -0.28 12.04 16.23
C SER A 606 1.00 11.80 17.03
N MET A 607 0.90 11.02 18.11
CA MET A 607 2.05 10.62 18.95
C MET A 607 3.00 9.66 18.23
N GLU A 608 2.48 8.85 17.31
CA GLU A 608 3.24 7.90 16.52
C GLU A 608 2.83 8.02 15.04
N PRO A 609 3.35 9.02 14.30
CA PRO A 609 3.02 9.18 12.90
C PRO A 609 3.53 7.98 12.08
N GLY A 610 2.69 7.52 11.16
CA GLY A 610 2.92 6.30 10.40
C GLY A 610 1.62 5.68 9.91
N TYR A 611 1.70 4.53 9.25
CA TYR A 611 0.53 3.79 8.79
C TYR A 611 0.69 2.29 9.05
N SER A 612 -0.45 1.63 9.18
CA SER A 612 -0.58 0.18 9.29
C SER A 612 -1.62 -0.29 8.28
N ILE A 613 -1.35 -1.42 7.63
CA ILE A 613 -2.28 -2.06 6.70
C ILE A 613 -2.73 -3.37 7.33
N TRP A 614 -4.04 -3.59 7.36
CA TRP A 614 -4.67 -4.78 7.92
C TRP A 614 -5.47 -5.49 6.84
N ASP A 615 -5.59 -6.80 6.97
CA ASP A 615 -6.61 -7.53 6.22
C ASP A 615 -8.01 -7.31 6.84
N PHE A 616 -9.05 -7.72 6.12
CA PHE A 616 -10.44 -7.62 6.61
C PHE A 616 -10.74 -8.47 7.86
N LYS A 617 -9.84 -9.38 8.26
CA LYS A 617 -9.93 -10.19 9.48
C LYS A 617 -9.22 -9.53 10.67
N GLY A 618 -8.51 -8.42 10.45
CA GLY A 618 -7.71 -7.70 11.43
C GLY A 618 -6.32 -8.29 11.69
N VAL A 619 -5.79 -9.08 10.75
CA VAL A 619 -4.37 -9.47 10.70
C VAL A 619 -3.58 -8.31 10.12
N LYS A 620 -2.54 -7.88 10.84
CA LYS A 620 -1.65 -6.80 10.42
C LYS A 620 -0.69 -7.32 9.35
N LEU A 621 -0.69 -6.69 8.18
CA LEU A 621 0.18 -7.03 7.04
C LEU A 621 1.44 -6.17 7.01
N GLU A 622 1.30 -4.87 7.26
CA GLU A 622 2.40 -3.91 7.25
C GLU A 622 2.22 -2.91 8.41
N GLU A 623 3.32 -2.51 9.03
CA GLU A 623 3.38 -1.37 9.94
C GLU A 623 4.67 -0.61 9.73
N THR A 624 4.53 0.66 9.37
CA THR A 624 5.66 1.53 9.10
C THR A 624 5.48 2.82 9.87
N LYS A 625 6.35 3.01 10.89
CA LYS A 625 6.46 4.26 11.65
C LYS A 625 7.31 5.24 10.86
N ILE A 626 6.74 6.38 10.48
CA ILE A 626 7.39 7.36 9.61
C ILE A 626 7.19 8.74 10.21
N ASP A 627 8.29 9.40 10.57
CA ASP A 627 8.22 10.77 11.03
C ASP A 627 7.74 11.71 9.91
N ARG A 628 7.00 12.76 10.28
CA ARG A 628 6.37 13.71 9.35
C ARG A 628 5.43 13.07 8.32
N PHE A 629 4.81 11.93 8.66
CA PHE A 629 3.75 11.34 7.84
C PHE A 629 2.51 12.24 7.82
N LYS A 630 2.03 12.63 6.63
CA LYS A 630 0.93 13.59 6.48
C LYS A 630 -0.38 12.91 6.10
N GLN A 631 -0.37 12.08 5.05
CA GLN A 631 -1.60 11.56 4.45
C GLN A 631 -1.36 10.21 3.76
N LEU A 632 -2.36 9.32 3.86
CA LEU A 632 -2.51 8.11 3.04
C LEU A 632 -3.84 8.24 2.28
N LEU A 633 -3.86 7.85 1.00
CA LEU A 633 -5.10 7.74 0.22
C LEU A 633 -5.06 6.53 -0.71
N TRP A 634 -6.11 5.72 -0.72
CA TRP A 634 -6.28 4.67 -1.72
C TRP A 634 -6.76 5.26 -3.04
N ARG A 635 -6.22 4.76 -4.16
CA ARG A 635 -6.67 5.14 -5.50
C ARG A 635 -8.04 4.50 -5.79
N PRO A 636 -9.12 5.27 -5.98
CA PRO A 636 -10.45 4.71 -6.26
C PRO A 636 -10.47 3.90 -7.56
N ARG A 637 -11.42 2.97 -7.67
CA ARG A 637 -11.66 2.20 -8.89
C ARG A 637 -12.95 2.65 -9.56
N PRO A 638 -12.97 2.79 -10.90
CA PRO A 638 -14.21 2.96 -11.62
C PRO A 638 -15.12 1.74 -11.44
N PRO A 639 -16.43 1.88 -11.73
CA PRO A 639 -17.34 0.75 -11.82
C PRO A 639 -16.79 -0.37 -12.73
N THR A 640 -17.12 -1.61 -12.39
CA THR A 640 -16.64 -2.78 -13.14
C THR A 640 -17.08 -2.73 -14.60
N LEU A 641 -16.14 -3.00 -15.51
CA LEU A 641 -16.42 -3.11 -16.94
C LEU A 641 -17.07 -4.45 -17.32
N LEU A 642 -17.16 -5.40 -16.37
CA LEU A 642 -17.70 -6.73 -16.61
C LEU A 642 -19.22 -6.70 -16.69
N SER A 643 -19.78 -7.32 -17.74
CA SER A 643 -21.22 -7.51 -17.85
C SER A 643 -21.75 -8.41 -16.74
N ARG A 644 -23.04 -8.30 -16.41
CA ARG A 644 -23.68 -9.18 -15.42
C ARG A 644 -23.57 -10.66 -15.75
N GLU A 645 -23.55 -11.00 -17.03
CA GLU A 645 -23.39 -12.38 -17.50
C GLU A 645 -21.98 -12.89 -17.22
N GLN A 646 -20.96 -12.08 -17.51
CA GLN A 646 -19.56 -12.39 -17.18
C GLN A 646 -19.38 -12.51 -15.66
N GLN A 647 -19.94 -11.60 -14.86
CA GLN A 647 -19.89 -11.70 -13.41
C GLN A 647 -20.57 -12.97 -12.89
N LYS A 648 -21.70 -13.39 -13.48
CA LYS A 648 -22.36 -14.67 -13.15
C LYS A 648 -21.49 -15.86 -13.53
N GLN A 649 -20.83 -15.84 -14.68
CA GLN A 649 -19.91 -16.89 -15.10
C GLN A 649 -18.70 -17.00 -14.17
N ILE A 650 -18.10 -15.88 -13.76
CA ILE A 650 -17.01 -15.85 -12.78
C ILE A 650 -17.45 -16.45 -11.44
N ARG A 651 -18.64 -16.07 -10.94
CA ARG A 651 -19.20 -16.66 -9.72
C ARG A 651 -19.43 -18.17 -9.83
N LYS A 652 -19.81 -18.66 -11.03
CA LYS A 652 -20.00 -20.10 -11.28
C LYS A 652 -18.68 -20.87 -11.26
N ASN A 653 -17.61 -20.27 -11.79
CA ASN A 653 -16.28 -20.88 -11.90
C ASN A 653 -15.33 -20.42 -10.80
N LEU A 654 -15.85 -19.89 -9.68
CA LEU A 654 -15.05 -19.27 -8.62
C LEU A 654 -14.01 -20.23 -8.03
N ARG A 655 -14.32 -21.53 -7.95
CA ARG A 655 -13.39 -22.56 -7.45
C ARG A 655 -12.15 -22.70 -8.33
N ASP A 656 -12.31 -22.64 -9.65
CA ASP A 656 -11.19 -22.76 -10.58
C ASP A 656 -10.28 -21.53 -10.50
N TYR A 657 -10.88 -20.33 -10.42
CA TYR A 657 -10.13 -19.08 -10.22
C TYR A 657 -9.44 -19.03 -8.85
N SER A 658 -10.10 -19.48 -7.77
CA SER A 658 -9.49 -19.55 -6.43
C SER A 658 -8.21 -20.38 -6.44
N ARG A 659 -8.26 -21.57 -7.05
CA ARG A 659 -7.07 -22.43 -7.16
C ARG A 659 -5.94 -21.75 -7.95
N GLN A 660 -6.26 -21.10 -9.06
CA GLN A 660 -5.25 -20.37 -9.87
C GLN A 660 -4.61 -19.23 -9.08
N PHE A 661 -5.40 -18.44 -8.35
CA PHE A 661 -4.87 -17.35 -7.54
C PHE A 661 -4.07 -17.85 -6.33
N GLU A 662 -4.51 -18.92 -5.67
CA GLU A 662 -3.75 -19.55 -4.59
C GLU A 662 -2.39 -20.09 -5.05
N GLU A 663 -2.33 -20.70 -6.25
CA GLU A 663 -1.07 -21.15 -6.86
C GLU A 663 -0.13 -19.97 -7.18
N GLN A 664 -0.68 -18.86 -7.71
CA GLN A 664 0.10 -17.64 -7.98
C GLN A 664 0.59 -16.97 -6.69
N ASP A 665 -0.26 -16.86 -5.67
CA ASP A 665 0.07 -16.25 -4.38
C ASP A 665 1.20 -17.03 -3.68
N GLN A 666 1.17 -18.37 -3.73
CA GLN A 666 2.23 -19.22 -3.18
C GLN A 666 3.57 -19.00 -3.89
N LEU A 667 3.55 -18.78 -5.20
CA LEU A 667 4.75 -18.54 -6.00
C LEU A 667 5.34 -17.15 -5.74
N GLU A 668 4.50 -16.12 -5.65
CA GLU A 668 4.91 -14.74 -5.27
C GLU A 668 5.53 -14.72 -3.86
N LEU A 669 4.88 -15.34 -2.87
CA LEU A 669 5.40 -15.49 -1.50
C LEU A 669 6.76 -16.19 -1.46
N ALA A 670 6.97 -17.20 -2.31
CA ALA A 670 8.26 -17.89 -2.40
C ALA A 670 9.36 -16.98 -2.98
N ASN A 671 9.02 -16.11 -3.93
CA ASN A 671 9.94 -15.18 -4.57
C ASN A 671 10.31 -13.98 -3.69
N GLU A 672 9.36 -13.33 -3.03
CA GLU A 672 9.65 -12.19 -2.15
C GLU A 672 10.48 -12.60 -0.92
N ASN A 673 10.24 -13.78 -0.37
CA ASN A 673 11.08 -14.32 0.69
C ASN A 673 12.54 -14.48 0.24
N SER A 674 12.77 -14.82 -1.04
CA SER A 674 14.12 -14.93 -1.59
C SER A 674 14.80 -13.56 -1.75
N GLU A 675 14.08 -12.52 -2.16
CA GLU A 675 14.61 -11.16 -2.31
C GLU A 675 14.89 -10.51 -0.95
N LEU A 676 14.02 -10.74 0.04
CA LEU A 676 14.25 -10.31 1.43
C LEU A 676 15.49 -10.99 2.02
N VAL A 677 15.68 -12.28 1.76
CA VAL A 677 16.89 -13.00 2.16
C VAL A 677 18.11 -12.40 1.46
N GLU A 678 18.05 -12.11 0.17
CA GLU A 678 19.15 -11.50 -0.58
C GLU A 678 19.51 -10.09 -0.06
N ARG A 679 18.50 -9.25 0.21
CA ARG A 679 18.68 -7.91 0.80
C ARG A 679 19.27 -7.98 2.20
N ARG A 680 18.82 -8.93 3.03
CA ARG A 680 19.37 -9.16 4.38
C ARG A 680 20.81 -9.66 4.31
N THR A 681 21.12 -10.59 3.41
CA THR A 681 22.49 -11.04 3.16
C THR A 681 23.38 -9.90 2.69
N ARG A 682 22.90 -9.02 1.80
CA ARG A 682 23.62 -7.81 1.38
C ARG A 682 23.89 -6.85 2.53
N LEU A 683 22.89 -6.58 3.38
CA LEU A 683 23.07 -5.69 4.54
C LEU A 683 24.00 -6.32 5.59
N LEU A 684 23.95 -7.63 5.78
CA LEU A 684 24.89 -8.37 6.62
C LEU A 684 26.32 -8.31 6.06
N ASP A 685 26.47 -8.43 4.73
CA ASP A 685 27.76 -8.30 4.05
C ASP A 685 28.31 -6.86 4.17
N GLU A 686 27.46 -5.85 3.96
CA GLU A 686 27.82 -4.43 4.14
C GLU A 686 28.19 -4.15 5.60
N TRP A 687 27.45 -4.68 6.57
CA TRP A 687 27.77 -4.59 8.00
C TRP A 687 29.07 -5.31 8.36
N ASN A 688 29.31 -6.49 7.79
CA ASN A 688 30.53 -7.27 8.02
C ASN A 688 31.74 -6.63 7.32
N ALA A 689 31.56 -6.01 6.16
CA ALA A 689 32.57 -5.20 5.48
C ALA A 689 32.90 -3.96 6.30
N TRP A 690 31.89 -3.23 6.78
CA TRP A 690 32.07 -2.07 7.66
C TRP A 690 32.74 -2.46 8.99
N ARG A 691 32.36 -3.59 9.61
CA ARG A 691 33.04 -4.10 10.81
C ARG A 691 34.51 -4.40 10.56
N ARG A 692 34.84 -5.01 9.42
CA ARG A 692 36.24 -5.26 9.02
C ARG A 692 37.00 -3.96 8.82
N GLU A 693 36.42 -2.99 8.11
CA GLU A 693 37.03 -1.68 7.91
C GLU A 693 37.26 -0.93 9.23
N CYS A 694 36.29 -0.97 10.15
CA CYS A 694 36.44 -0.40 11.49
C CYS A 694 37.50 -1.14 12.31
N GLN A 695 37.57 -2.47 12.24
CA GLN A 695 38.61 -3.26 12.90
C GLN A 695 40.00 -2.94 12.35
N GLU A 696 40.14 -2.87 11.03
CA GLU A 696 41.39 -2.48 10.36
C GLU A 696 41.80 -1.05 10.72
N MET A 697 40.85 -0.11 10.77
CA MET A 697 41.09 1.26 11.18
C MET A 697 41.53 1.34 12.65
N LEU A 698 40.90 0.57 13.54
CA LEU A 698 41.26 0.46 14.94
C LEU A 698 42.64 -0.19 15.14
N GLU A 699 42.96 -1.20 14.35
CA GLU A 699 44.27 -1.86 14.36
C GLU A 699 45.37 -0.97 13.81
N ARG A 700 45.11 -0.22 12.73
CA ARG A 700 46.00 0.80 12.19
C ARG A 700 46.29 1.87 13.23
N ARG A 701 45.24 2.39 13.88
CA ARG A 701 45.37 3.39 14.95
C ARG A 701 46.06 2.82 16.21
N ARG A 702 45.90 1.53 16.52
CA ARG A 702 46.63 0.84 17.60
C ARG A 702 48.11 0.66 17.28
N LYS A 703 48.45 0.35 16.02
CA LYS A 703 49.84 0.27 15.53
C LYS A 703 50.52 1.64 15.61
N GLU A 704 49.84 2.69 15.19
CA GLU A 704 50.33 4.08 15.30
C GLU A 704 50.56 4.51 16.76
N LEU A 705 49.72 4.03 17.69
CA LEU A 705 49.83 4.31 19.14
C LEU A 705 50.75 3.33 19.90
N GLY A 706 51.43 2.40 19.23
CA GLY A 706 52.38 1.47 19.85
C GLY A 706 51.78 0.48 20.86
N LYS A 707 50.48 0.16 20.77
CA LYS A 707 49.81 -0.78 21.68
C LYS A 707 49.85 -2.22 21.12
N PRO A 708 50.02 -3.26 21.96
CA PRO A 708 50.07 -4.65 21.50
C PRO A 708 48.75 -5.13 20.87
N PRO A 709 48.78 -6.14 19.98
CA PRO A 709 47.59 -6.71 19.35
C PRO A 709 46.66 -7.32 20.41
N LYS A 710 45.34 -7.25 20.18
CA LYS A 710 44.35 -7.83 21.10
C LYS A 710 44.50 -9.36 21.02
N ALA A 711 44.83 -10.02 22.13
CA ALA A 711 44.81 -11.47 22.20
C ALA A 711 43.37 -12.00 21.98
N GLU A 712 43.24 -13.14 21.31
CA GLU A 712 41.98 -13.79 20.90
C GLU A 712 41.09 -14.29 22.06
N ASN A 713 41.47 -14.06 23.32
CA ASN A 713 40.87 -14.73 24.48
C ASN A 713 39.88 -13.90 25.33
N ASP A 714 39.26 -12.85 24.78
CA ASP A 714 38.19 -12.11 25.48
C ASP A 714 36.80 -12.43 24.90
N LEU A 715 36.47 -13.72 24.78
CA LEU A 715 35.09 -14.20 24.73
C LEU A 715 34.72 -14.86 26.06
N ARG A 716 33.48 -14.60 26.47
CA ARG A 716 32.92 -14.81 27.80
C ARG A 716 33.08 -16.25 28.33
N PRO A 717 33.19 -16.42 29.67
CA PRO A 717 33.47 -17.70 30.30
C PRO A 717 32.24 -18.61 30.32
N ASN A 718 32.32 -19.77 29.69
CA ASN A 718 31.61 -20.99 30.10
C ASN A 718 32.06 -22.21 29.28
N GLU A 719 33.29 -22.68 29.47
CA GLU A 719 33.64 -24.06 29.11
C GLU A 719 34.54 -24.63 30.22
N VAL A 720 33.97 -25.55 31.00
CA VAL A 720 34.71 -26.45 31.87
C VAL A 720 35.19 -27.61 30.99
N PRO A 721 36.47 -28.02 31.02
CA PRO A 721 36.94 -29.14 30.22
C PRO A 721 36.44 -30.46 30.82
N ILE A 722 35.75 -31.27 30.02
CA ILE A 722 35.43 -32.67 30.34
C ILE A 722 36.63 -33.54 29.94
N SER A 723 36.98 -34.48 30.81
CA SER A 723 38.12 -35.39 30.69
C SER A 723 38.03 -36.37 29.52
N ASP A 724 39.19 -36.72 28.96
CA ASP A 724 39.45 -37.50 27.73
C ASP A 724 38.92 -38.96 27.65
N ASP A 725 38.17 -39.48 28.63
CA ASP A 725 37.78 -40.92 28.67
C ASP A 725 36.33 -41.22 28.20
N GLU A 726 35.58 -40.21 27.73
CA GLU A 726 34.22 -40.37 27.15
C GLU A 726 34.01 -39.47 25.91
N ARG A 727 34.72 -39.71 24.80
CA ARG A 727 34.34 -39.04 23.53
C ARG A 727 33.02 -39.65 23.03
N GLY A 728 31.92 -38.89 23.17
CA GLY A 728 30.56 -39.39 22.97
C GLY A 728 30.25 -39.81 21.53
N LYS A 729 29.37 -40.79 21.36
CA LYS A 729 28.76 -41.19 20.08
C LYS A 729 27.30 -40.75 20.05
N ALA A 730 26.82 -40.20 18.94
CA ALA A 730 25.45 -39.69 18.87
C ALA A 730 24.85 -39.75 17.46
N TRP A 731 23.52 -39.76 17.41
CA TRP A 731 22.76 -39.42 16.22
C TRP A 731 22.72 -37.89 16.10
N ALA A 732 22.81 -37.36 14.89
CA ALA A 732 22.72 -35.93 14.64
C ALA A 732 21.63 -35.64 13.60
N THR A 733 20.88 -34.56 13.77
CA THR A 733 19.96 -34.08 12.73
C THR A 733 19.97 -32.55 12.68
N LEU A 734 19.75 -31.98 11.50
CA LEU A 734 19.69 -30.53 11.32
C LEU A 734 18.23 -30.07 11.36
N LEU A 735 17.94 -29.06 12.18
CA LEU A 735 16.64 -28.40 12.22
C LEU A 735 16.81 -26.87 12.08
N THR A 736 16.55 -26.35 10.88
CA THR A 736 16.57 -24.90 10.59
C THR A 736 15.18 -24.27 10.62
N LYS A 737 14.11 -25.06 10.43
CA LYS A 737 12.74 -24.59 10.25
C LYS A 737 11.75 -25.36 11.12
N THR A 738 10.77 -24.66 11.67
CA THR A 738 9.67 -25.25 12.46
C THR A 738 8.83 -26.26 11.67
N SER A 739 8.80 -26.13 10.33
CA SER A 739 8.09 -27.05 9.42
C SER A 739 8.59 -28.49 9.42
N TYR A 740 9.77 -28.75 10.00
CA TYR A 740 10.35 -30.09 10.14
C TYR A 740 10.39 -30.57 11.61
N LEU A 741 9.84 -29.79 12.55
CA LEU A 741 9.86 -30.08 13.98
C LEU A 741 9.20 -31.43 14.31
N GLN A 742 8.01 -31.68 13.77
CA GLN A 742 7.30 -32.95 13.85
C GLN A 742 8.12 -34.13 13.31
N GLY A 743 8.90 -33.91 12.25
CA GLY A 743 9.78 -34.94 11.69
C GLY A 743 10.89 -35.28 12.68
N ALA A 744 11.59 -34.26 13.18
CA ALA A 744 12.67 -34.43 14.16
C ALA A 744 12.17 -35.10 15.45
N LEU A 745 10.97 -34.75 15.92
CA LEU A 745 10.35 -35.36 17.09
C LEU A 745 9.99 -36.83 16.85
N VAL A 746 9.38 -37.16 15.71
CA VAL A 746 9.10 -38.55 15.33
C VAL A 746 10.40 -39.34 15.19
N LEU A 747 11.44 -38.76 14.61
CA LEU A 747 12.75 -39.40 14.51
C LEU A 747 13.32 -39.71 15.90
N ALA A 748 13.37 -38.73 16.79
CA ALA A 748 13.86 -38.88 18.17
C ALA A 748 13.10 -39.99 18.92
N ASP A 749 11.78 -39.95 18.83
CA ASP A 749 10.88 -40.90 19.47
C ASP A 749 11.04 -42.31 18.88
N SER A 750 11.20 -42.41 17.55
CA SER A 750 11.39 -43.67 16.85
C SER A 750 12.74 -44.35 17.20
N LEU A 751 13.82 -43.57 17.35
CA LEU A 751 15.11 -44.08 17.86
C LEU A 751 15.01 -44.59 19.30
N ALA A 752 14.33 -43.82 20.17
CA ALA A 752 14.13 -44.18 21.57
C ALA A 752 13.27 -45.46 21.73
N ARG A 753 12.16 -45.55 20.97
CA ARG A 753 11.26 -46.72 20.95
C ARG A 753 11.99 -47.99 20.54
N HIS A 754 12.93 -47.88 19.60
CA HIS A 754 13.79 -48.99 19.17
C HIS A 754 15.05 -49.15 20.02
N ARG A 755 15.08 -48.58 21.23
CA ARG A 755 16.10 -48.79 22.27
C ARG A 755 17.51 -48.44 21.81
N SER A 756 17.66 -47.36 21.06
CA SER A 756 19.01 -46.84 20.77
C SER A 756 19.74 -46.50 22.06
N LYS A 757 21.01 -46.91 22.16
CA LYS A 757 21.89 -46.57 23.30
C LYS A 757 22.42 -45.13 23.23
N TYR A 758 22.34 -44.52 22.05
CA TYR A 758 22.99 -43.25 21.74
C TYR A 758 21.96 -42.13 21.64
N PRO A 759 22.26 -40.92 22.17
CA PRO A 759 21.33 -39.80 22.12
C PRO A 759 21.19 -39.23 20.70
N LEU A 760 20.06 -38.59 20.43
CA LEU A 760 19.90 -37.69 19.28
C LEU A 760 20.26 -36.26 19.70
N VAL A 761 21.09 -35.62 18.89
CA VAL A 761 21.46 -34.20 19.00
C VAL A 761 20.87 -33.47 17.81
N VAL A 762 20.13 -32.40 18.08
CA VAL A 762 19.57 -31.52 17.05
C VAL A 762 20.48 -30.32 16.88
N PHE A 763 21.02 -30.16 15.68
CA PHE A 763 21.74 -28.96 15.30
C PHE A 763 20.75 -27.91 14.85
N ALA A 764 20.79 -26.74 15.48
CA ALA A 764 19.86 -25.65 15.21
C ALA A 764 20.62 -24.38 14.84
N THR A 765 20.13 -23.66 13.83
CA THR A 765 20.61 -22.31 13.53
C THR A 765 19.94 -21.30 14.46
N GLN A 766 20.53 -20.12 14.63
CA GLN A 766 19.94 -19.04 15.46
C GLN A 766 18.54 -18.60 14.99
N GLU A 767 18.16 -18.94 13.76
CA GLU A 767 16.85 -18.63 13.18
C GLU A 767 15.73 -19.57 13.66
N LEU A 768 16.06 -20.75 14.22
CA LEU A 768 15.06 -21.66 14.76
C LEU A 768 14.34 -20.99 15.95
N PRO A 769 13.01 -20.78 15.88
CA PRO A 769 12.28 -20.05 16.93
C PRO A 769 12.45 -20.66 18.31
N GLN A 770 12.46 -19.80 19.35
CA GLN A 770 12.63 -20.24 20.73
C GLN A 770 11.59 -21.30 21.14
N VAL A 771 10.34 -21.15 20.71
CA VAL A 771 9.28 -22.14 20.97
C VAL A 771 9.61 -23.55 20.45
N ALA A 772 10.27 -23.66 19.30
CA ALA A 772 10.68 -24.98 18.77
C ALA A 772 11.83 -25.56 19.60
N ARG A 773 12.73 -24.72 20.11
CA ARG A 773 13.83 -25.11 21.00
C ARG A 773 13.30 -25.57 22.37
N ASP A 774 12.32 -24.86 22.91
CA ASP A 774 11.66 -25.20 24.18
C ASP A 774 10.93 -26.56 24.07
N ILE A 775 10.32 -26.85 22.92
CA ILE A 775 9.69 -28.15 22.63
C ILE A 775 10.73 -29.27 22.59
N LEU A 776 11.87 -29.06 21.92
CA LEU A 776 12.96 -30.04 21.88
C LEU A 776 13.53 -30.30 23.29
N ASP A 777 13.73 -29.24 24.08
CA ASP A 777 14.22 -29.34 25.46
C ASP A 777 13.20 -30.04 26.37
N ALA A 778 11.91 -29.76 26.21
CA ALA A 778 10.83 -30.44 26.94
C ALA A 778 10.77 -31.94 26.65
N ARG A 779 11.24 -32.38 25.46
CA ARG A 779 11.38 -33.80 25.10
C ARG A 779 12.72 -34.40 25.57
N GLY A 780 13.60 -33.60 26.15
CA GLY A 780 14.95 -33.99 26.56
C GLY A 780 15.91 -34.19 25.39
N ILE A 781 15.61 -33.59 24.22
CA ILE A 781 16.46 -33.65 23.04
C ILE A 781 17.51 -32.56 23.14
N ARG A 782 18.79 -32.94 23.02
CA ARG A 782 19.90 -31.99 23.12
C ARG A 782 19.94 -31.10 21.88
N VAL A 783 19.85 -29.79 22.06
CA VAL A 783 20.00 -28.80 20.99
C VAL A 783 21.41 -28.23 21.02
N ARG A 784 22.09 -28.21 19.87
CA ARG A 784 23.42 -27.62 19.67
C ARG A 784 23.30 -26.51 18.65
N ASP A 785 23.65 -25.29 19.06
CA ASP A 785 23.68 -24.15 18.16
C ASP A 785 24.83 -24.25 17.16
N ILE A 786 24.52 -23.98 15.90
CA ILE A 786 25.48 -23.96 14.79
C ILE A 786 25.28 -22.73 13.91
N ASP A 787 26.37 -22.30 13.29
CA ASP A 787 26.34 -21.18 12.35
C ASP A 787 25.87 -21.64 10.96
N TYR A 788 25.22 -20.73 10.24
CA TYR A 788 24.85 -20.97 8.85
C TYR A 788 26.10 -21.17 7.98
N LEU A 789 26.04 -22.08 7.00
CA LEU A 789 27.12 -22.33 6.06
C LEU A 789 26.61 -22.18 4.62
N GLU A 790 27.28 -21.36 3.81
CA GLU A 790 27.02 -21.21 2.38
C GLU A 790 28.31 -20.96 1.60
N PRO A 791 28.39 -21.37 0.32
CA PRO A 791 29.49 -20.98 -0.57
C PRO A 791 29.50 -19.46 -0.84
N PRO A 792 30.65 -18.89 -1.25
CA PRO A 792 30.78 -17.49 -1.65
C PRO A 792 29.90 -17.21 -2.87
N LYS A 793 29.40 -15.97 -3.00
CA LYS A 793 28.45 -15.58 -4.06
C LYS A 793 28.90 -15.97 -5.48
N GLU A 794 30.20 -15.92 -5.73
CA GLU A 794 30.83 -16.23 -7.03
C GLU A 794 30.74 -17.72 -7.41
N ASN A 795 30.58 -18.61 -6.43
CA ASN A 795 30.47 -20.07 -6.62
C ASN A 795 29.05 -20.60 -6.37
N ARG A 796 28.06 -19.71 -6.20
CA ARG A 796 26.65 -20.09 -6.14
C ARG A 796 26.17 -20.30 -7.57
N GLY A 797 25.85 -21.54 -7.93
CA GLY A 797 25.23 -21.86 -9.21
C GLY A 797 23.87 -21.19 -9.40
N GLU A 798 23.45 -20.98 -10.65
CA GLU A 798 22.05 -20.74 -10.99
C GLU A 798 21.24 -22.01 -10.67
N LEU A 799 20.76 -22.10 -9.43
CA LEU A 799 19.84 -23.17 -9.01
C LEU A 799 18.42 -22.81 -9.48
N ASP A 800 17.73 -23.76 -10.11
CA ASP A 800 16.32 -23.60 -10.51
C ASP A 800 15.45 -23.22 -9.28
N GLU A 801 14.30 -22.57 -9.51
CA GLU A 801 13.37 -22.07 -8.48
C GLU A 801 12.95 -23.15 -7.44
N HIS A 802 13.00 -24.43 -7.84
CA HIS A 802 12.76 -25.61 -7.00
C HIS A 802 13.86 -25.88 -5.95
N ASP A 803 15.09 -25.42 -6.21
CA ASP A 803 16.31 -25.79 -5.50
C ASP A 803 16.76 -24.74 -4.46
N ARG A 804 16.06 -23.60 -4.35
CA ARG A 804 16.19 -22.65 -3.22
C ARG A 804 15.92 -23.28 -1.85
N ARG A 805 15.27 -24.45 -1.81
CA ARG A 805 15.09 -25.27 -0.59
C ARG A 805 16.40 -25.87 -0.07
N PHE A 806 17.45 -25.92 -0.89
CA PHE A 806 18.76 -26.50 -0.56
C PHE A 806 19.77 -25.47 -0.02
N ALA A 807 19.40 -24.20 0.17
CA ALA A 807 20.29 -23.22 0.81
C ALA A 807 20.72 -23.68 2.22
N ASP A 808 19.81 -24.32 2.95
CA ASP A 808 20.08 -24.85 4.30
C ASP A 808 20.87 -26.18 4.28
N THR A 809 20.98 -26.89 3.15
CA THR A 809 21.62 -28.23 3.16
C THR A 809 23.13 -28.16 3.32
N TRP A 810 23.77 -27.07 2.92
CA TRP A 810 25.17 -26.80 3.23
C TRP A 810 25.44 -26.77 4.73
N THR A 811 24.50 -26.24 5.51
CA THR A 811 24.62 -26.14 6.97
C THR A 811 24.71 -27.52 7.64
N LYS A 812 24.23 -28.60 6.99
CA LYS A 812 24.42 -29.98 7.48
C LYS A 812 25.90 -30.36 7.59
N LEU A 813 26.77 -29.79 6.76
CA LEU A 813 28.21 -30.06 6.75
C LEU A 813 28.92 -29.54 8.00
N ARG A 814 28.28 -28.68 8.79
CA ARG A 814 28.77 -28.27 10.12
C ARG A 814 28.95 -29.47 11.06
N VAL A 815 28.27 -30.60 10.83
CA VAL A 815 28.47 -31.85 11.59
C VAL A 815 29.93 -32.29 11.68
N PHE A 816 30.75 -31.99 10.66
CA PHE A 816 32.16 -32.35 10.65
C PHE A 816 33.00 -31.50 11.62
N GLU A 817 32.50 -30.35 12.08
CA GLU A 817 33.19 -29.47 13.02
C GLU A 817 33.00 -29.90 14.50
N MET A 818 32.11 -30.86 14.76
CA MET A 818 31.69 -31.30 16.10
C MET A 818 32.67 -32.28 16.75
N THR A 819 33.90 -31.81 16.98
CA THR A 819 35.02 -32.62 17.50
C THR A 819 34.81 -33.12 18.94
N GLU A 820 33.77 -32.67 19.63
CA GLU A 820 33.35 -33.21 20.93
C GLU A 820 32.80 -34.65 20.84
N PHE A 821 32.44 -35.13 19.64
CA PHE A 821 31.98 -36.50 19.40
C PHE A 821 33.05 -37.36 18.71
N GLU A 822 33.18 -38.62 19.13
CA GLU A 822 34.05 -39.60 18.45
C GLU A 822 33.43 -40.08 17.13
N ARG A 823 32.09 -40.17 17.11
CA ARG A 823 31.33 -40.63 15.95
C ARG A 823 29.95 -40.03 15.93
N LEU A 824 29.55 -39.57 14.75
CA LEU A 824 28.20 -39.10 14.47
C LEU A 824 27.60 -39.88 13.31
N VAL A 825 26.31 -40.15 13.41
CA VAL A 825 25.50 -40.51 12.25
C VAL A 825 24.51 -39.38 12.02
N LEU A 826 24.76 -38.62 10.95
CA LEU A 826 23.85 -37.58 10.47
C LEU A 826 22.63 -38.25 9.86
N LEU A 827 21.44 -37.76 10.21
CA LEU A 827 20.14 -38.17 9.72
C LEU A 827 19.33 -36.93 9.33
N ASP A 828 18.64 -37.00 8.20
CA ASP A 828 17.63 -35.99 7.87
C ASP A 828 16.44 -36.08 8.83
N SER A 829 15.85 -34.93 9.15
CA SER A 829 14.75 -34.82 10.12
C SER A 829 13.45 -35.47 9.63
N ASP A 830 13.37 -35.85 8.36
CA ASP A 830 12.22 -36.52 7.73
C ASP A 830 12.45 -38.03 7.57
N MET A 831 13.17 -38.62 8.53
CA MET A 831 13.41 -40.05 8.61
C MET A 831 12.60 -40.70 9.74
N LEU A 832 12.30 -41.99 9.58
CA LEU A 832 11.61 -42.80 10.58
C LEU A 832 12.41 -44.08 10.86
N CYS A 833 12.92 -44.20 12.08
CA CYS A 833 13.59 -45.39 12.55
C CYS A 833 12.54 -46.45 12.94
N VAL A 834 12.41 -47.51 12.14
CA VAL A 834 11.49 -48.62 12.40
C VAL A 834 12.16 -49.79 13.10
N ARG A 835 13.50 -49.78 13.24
CA ARG A 835 14.31 -50.77 13.97
C ARG A 835 15.64 -50.22 14.41
N ASN A 836 16.19 -50.77 15.50
CA ASN A 836 17.50 -50.38 16.01
C ASN A 836 18.60 -50.53 14.94
N MET A 837 19.42 -49.49 14.80
CA MET A 837 20.53 -49.42 13.85
C MET A 837 21.82 -48.90 14.49
N ASP A 838 21.98 -49.10 15.79
CA ASP A 838 23.14 -48.65 16.57
C ASP A 838 24.48 -49.19 16.06
N GLU A 839 24.46 -50.31 15.32
CA GLU A 839 25.68 -50.84 14.71
C GLU A 839 26.37 -49.84 13.76
N LEU A 840 25.66 -48.83 13.24
CA LEU A 840 26.28 -47.74 12.45
C LEU A 840 27.22 -46.86 13.26
N LEU A 841 26.99 -46.73 14.57
CA LEU A 841 27.88 -46.00 15.49
C LEU A 841 29.04 -46.90 15.99
N GLU A 842 28.97 -48.20 15.75
CA GLU A 842 29.97 -49.18 16.17
C GLU A 842 30.82 -49.71 15.01
N MET A 843 30.36 -49.56 13.78
CA MET A 843 31.04 -50.07 12.59
C MET A 843 32.45 -49.49 12.44
N PRO A 844 33.40 -50.27 11.88
CA PRO A 844 34.70 -49.75 11.52
C PRO A 844 34.53 -48.73 10.39
N LEU A 845 35.17 -47.58 10.55
CA LEU A 845 35.26 -46.53 9.55
C LEU A 845 36.63 -45.88 9.68
N ASP A 846 37.37 -45.85 8.58
CA ASP A 846 38.72 -45.30 8.56
C ASP A 846 38.72 -43.78 8.75
N ASP A 847 39.82 -43.23 9.26
CA ASP A 847 39.96 -41.79 9.46
C ASP A 847 39.80 -41.03 8.13
N GLY A 848 38.92 -40.03 8.12
CA GLY A 848 38.62 -39.25 6.92
C GLY A 848 37.76 -39.98 5.89
N TRP A 849 37.20 -41.15 6.21
CA TRP A 849 36.17 -41.81 5.39
C TRP A 849 34.76 -41.47 5.88
N ILE A 850 33.80 -41.58 4.97
CA ILE A 850 32.37 -41.52 5.29
C ILE A 850 31.68 -42.81 4.86
N ALA A 851 30.61 -43.19 5.56
CA ALA A 851 29.73 -44.28 5.13
C ALA A 851 28.32 -43.77 4.85
N ALA A 852 27.75 -44.13 3.69
CA ALA A 852 26.41 -43.69 3.28
C ALA A 852 25.81 -44.69 2.29
N ALA A 853 24.48 -44.65 2.11
CA ALA A 853 23.83 -45.46 1.09
C ALA A 853 24.05 -44.85 -0.30
N HIS A 854 23.94 -45.68 -1.34
CA HIS A 854 23.95 -45.20 -2.73
C HIS A 854 22.81 -44.21 -2.99
N ALA A 855 23.04 -43.20 -3.83
CA ALA A 855 21.95 -42.40 -4.39
C ALA A 855 21.07 -43.28 -5.29
N CYS A 856 19.75 -43.08 -5.24
CA CYS A 856 18.86 -43.71 -6.21
C CYS A 856 18.76 -42.88 -7.48
N THR A 857 19.45 -43.33 -8.52
CA THR A 857 19.47 -42.66 -9.82
C THR A 857 18.42 -43.22 -10.78
N CYS A 858 17.36 -43.89 -10.32
CA CYS A 858 16.32 -44.43 -11.20
C CYS A 858 15.34 -43.40 -11.77
N ASN A 859 15.25 -42.21 -11.16
CA ASN A 859 14.29 -41.14 -11.48
C ASN A 859 12.86 -41.67 -11.82
N PRO A 860 12.20 -42.40 -10.91
CA PRO A 860 10.97 -43.12 -11.21
C PRO A 860 9.77 -42.22 -11.56
N ARG A 861 9.79 -40.98 -11.08
CA ARG A 861 8.78 -39.96 -11.35
C ARG A 861 9.09 -39.12 -12.58
N LYS A 862 10.16 -39.43 -13.32
CA LYS A 862 10.60 -38.76 -14.56
C LYS A 862 10.69 -37.24 -14.40
N LEU A 863 11.27 -36.79 -13.29
CA LEU A 863 11.45 -35.36 -13.02
C LEU A 863 12.45 -34.78 -14.02
N ALA A 864 12.05 -33.71 -14.72
CA ALA A 864 12.81 -33.14 -15.83
C ALA A 864 14.13 -32.48 -15.42
N HIS A 865 14.23 -31.99 -14.18
CA HIS A 865 15.43 -31.33 -13.65
C HIS A 865 16.52 -32.33 -13.24
N TYR A 866 16.19 -33.60 -13.03
CA TYR A 866 17.17 -34.64 -12.69
C TYR A 866 18.12 -34.91 -13.88
N PRO A 867 19.38 -35.31 -13.64
CA PRO A 867 20.31 -35.61 -14.72
C PRO A 867 19.78 -36.70 -15.66
N LYS A 868 20.08 -36.58 -16.96
CA LYS A 868 19.55 -37.50 -18.00
C LYS A 868 20.08 -38.92 -17.85
N GLU A 869 21.24 -39.05 -17.23
CA GLU A 869 21.90 -40.30 -16.88
C GLU A 869 21.31 -40.97 -15.64
N TRP A 870 20.38 -40.32 -14.93
CA TRP A 870 19.61 -40.95 -13.85
C TRP A 870 18.52 -41.85 -14.47
N ILE A 871 18.93 -43.08 -14.79
CA ILE A 871 18.10 -44.18 -15.27
C ILE A 871 18.37 -45.46 -14.46
N PRO A 872 17.42 -46.43 -14.42
CA PRO A 872 17.58 -47.67 -13.67
C PRO A 872 18.87 -48.44 -13.93
N GLU A 873 19.37 -48.44 -15.16
CA GLU A 873 20.59 -49.15 -15.56
C GLU A 873 21.87 -48.55 -14.94
N ASN A 874 21.80 -47.30 -14.49
CA ASN A 874 22.88 -46.55 -13.88
C ASN A 874 22.75 -46.45 -12.35
N CYS A 875 21.75 -47.10 -11.75
CA CYS A 875 21.52 -47.01 -10.30
C CYS A 875 22.37 -48.02 -9.53
N GLY A 876 23.10 -47.54 -8.52
CA GLY A 876 23.90 -48.39 -7.62
C GLY A 876 23.04 -49.44 -6.89
N HIS A 877 21.75 -49.15 -6.66
CA HIS A 877 20.80 -50.10 -6.08
C HIS A 877 20.33 -51.18 -7.06
N THR A 878 20.43 -50.99 -8.37
CA THR A 878 20.05 -52.00 -9.37
C THR A 878 21.00 -53.20 -9.36
N GLN A 879 22.28 -52.97 -9.05
CA GLN A 879 23.28 -54.04 -8.93
C GLN A 879 23.42 -54.58 -7.49
N ALA A 880 22.93 -53.84 -6.50
CA ALA A 880 22.87 -54.30 -5.12
C ALA A 880 21.93 -55.51 -4.99
N ARG A 881 22.31 -56.49 -4.16
CA ARG A 881 21.52 -57.72 -3.95
C ARG A 881 20.96 -57.73 -2.54
N LEU A 882 19.63 -57.70 -2.42
CA LEU A 882 18.93 -57.67 -1.13
C LEU A 882 19.53 -56.58 -0.23
N THR A 883 20.28 -56.96 0.80
CA THR A 883 20.90 -56.03 1.76
C THR A 883 22.37 -55.74 1.49
N THR A 884 22.99 -56.35 0.47
CA THR A 884 24.42 -56.15 0.14
C THR A 884 24.57 -54.96 -0.80
N PRO A 885 25.19 -53.85 -0.36
CA PRO A 885 25.44 -52.70 -1.23
C PRO A 885 26.49 -53.02 -2.29
N LEU A 886 26.47 -52.28 -3.40
CA LEU A 886 27.53 -52.34 -4.41
C LEU A 886 28.85 -51.84 -3.81
N ALA A 887 29.91 -52.64 -3.88
CA ALA A 887 31.21 -52.31 -3.30
C ALA A 887 31.98 -51.29 -4.18
N PRO A 888 32.87 -50.46 -3.59
CA PRO A 888 33.67 -49.49 -4.34
C PRO A 888 34.50 -50.09 -5.48
N SER A 889 34.99 -51.32 -5.31
CA SER A 889 35.74 -52.04 -6.35
C SER A 889 34.91 -52.31 -7.62
N ASP A 890 33.58 -52.28 -7.51
CA ASP A 890 32.64 -52.65 -8.57
C ASP A 890 31.96 -51.42 -9.20
N PHE A 891 32.47 -50.21 -8.92
CA PHE A 891 31.97 -48.96 -9.47
C PHE A 891 32.30 -48.86 -10.98
N SER A 892 31.43 -49.47 -11.79
CA SER A 892 31.55 -49.55 -13.25
C SER A 892 30.85 -48.43 -14.02
N LYS A 893 29.98 -47.65 -13.37
CA LYS A 893 29.26 -46.51 -13.97
C LYS A 893 29.59 -45.22 -13.23
N SER A 894 29.49 -44.08 -13.93
CA SER A 894 29.77 -42.75 -13.41
C SER A 894 28.84 -42.27 -12.30
N THR A 895 27.74 -42.99 -12.07
CA THR A 895 26.73 -42.73 -11.04
C THR A 895 26.88 -43.63 -9.81
N HIS A 896 27.75 -44.64 -9.85
CA HIS A 896 27.95 -45.58 -8.74
C HIS A 896 28.75 -44.96 -7.58
N ASP A 897 29.46 -43.86 -7.82
CA ASP A 897 30.15 -43.07 -6.79
C ASP A 897 29.22 -42.07 -6.08
N ARG A 898 27.96 -41.96 -6.50
CA ARG A 898 26.98 -41.04 -5.92
C ARG A 898 26.37 -41.66 -4.66
N LEU A 899 26.53 -40.96 -3.54
CA LEU A 899 25.92 -41.32 -2.25
C LEU A 899 24.63 -40.54 -2.02
N ASN A 900 23.81 -40.96 -1.06
CA ASN A 900 22.70 -40.15 -0.55
C ASN A 900 23.08 -39.52 0.81
N SER A 901 23.00 -38.19 0.90
CA SER A 901 23.41 -37.42 2.08
C SER A 901 22.39 -37.43 3.22
N GLY A 902 21.22 -38.04 3.04
CA GLY A 902 20.20 -38.10 4.09
C GLY A 902 20.63 -38.91 5.30
N LEU A 903 21.53 -39.90 5.12
CA LEU A 903 22.19 -40.59 6.23
C LEU A 903 23.68 -40.73 5.93
N VAL A 904 24.51 -40.16 6.81
CA VAL A 904 25.98 -40.21 6.69
C VAL A 904 26.61 -40.57 8.03
N VAL A 905 27.38 -41.66 8.05
CA VAL A 905 28.24 -42.06 9.18
C VAL A 905 29.60 -41.38 9.00
N LEU A 906 30.06 -40.67 10.04
CA LEU A 906 31.30 -39.91 9.98
C LEU A 906 32.00 -39.82 11.34
N ARG A 907 33.31 -39.55 11.29
CA ARG A 907 34.09 -39.07 12.43
C ARG A 907 34.32 -37.56 12.27
N PRO A 908 33.81 -36.72 13.19
CA PRO A 908 34.04 -35.28 13.14
C PRO A 908 35.53 -34.97 13.23
N SER A 909 35.99 -34.01 12.44
CA SER A 909 37.39 -33.59 12.40
C SER A 909 37.46 -32.18 11.85
N ARG A 910 38.14 -31.29 12.60
CA ARG A 910 38.32 -29.91 12.18
C ARG A 910 39.04 -29.81 10.84
N SER A 911 40.05 -30.64 10.60
CA SER A 911 40.78 -30.66 9.33
C SER A 911 39.90 -31.10 8.15
N THR A 912 39.01 -32.07 8.37
CA THR A 912 38.05 -32.50 7.35
C THR A 912 37.04 -31.40 7.06
N PHE A 913 36.53 -30.72 8.10
CA PHE A 913 35.60 -29.60 7.94
C PHE A 913 36.25 -28.42 7.20
N ASP A 914 37.44 -28.01 7.60
CA ASP A 914 38.17 -26.92 6.93
C ASP A 914 38.46 -27.28 5.46
N GLY A 915 38.75 -28.56 5.17
CA GLY A 915 38.88 -29.07 3.81
C GLY A 915 37.57 -29.00 3.01
N ILE A 916 36.44 -29.37 3.62
CA ILE A 916 35.10 -29.25 3.02
C ILE A 916 34.76 -27.78 2.74
N VAL A 917 35.02 -26.88 3.68
CA VAL A 917 34.79 -25.43 3.51
C VAL A 917 35.71 -24.86 2.43
N SER A 918 36.98 -25.27 2.39
CA SER A 918 37.88 -24.89 1.31
C SER A 918 37.36 -25.37 -0.04
N PHE A 919 36.90 -26.62 -0.14
CA PHE A 919 36.33 -27.18 -1.36
C PHE A 919 35.08 -26.41 -1.78
N LEU A 920 34.16 -26.16 -0.84
CA LEU A 920 32.95 -25.37 -1.03
C LEU A 920 33.25 -23.95 -1.55
N ASN A 921 34.35 -23.35 -1.10
CA ASN A 921 34.74 -21.98 -1.45
C ASN A 921 35.62 -21.87 -2.70
N THR A 922 36.21 -22.96 -3.21
CA THR A 922 37.23 -22.88 -4.26
C THR A 922 37.00 -23.78 -5.48
N ASP A 923 36.23 -24.86 -5.35
CA ASP A 923 36.02 -25.79 -6.45
C ASP A 923 34.91 -25.28 -7.40
N PRO A 924 35.20 -25.11 -8.71
CA PRO A 924 34.23 -24.57 -9.67
C PRO A 924 33.03 -25.50 -9.90
N ARG A 925 33.12 -26.78 -9.54
CA ARG A 925 32.01 -27.73 -9.67
C ARG A 925 30.88 -27.45 -8.69
N VAL A 926 31.15 -26.75 -7.58
CA VAL A 926 30.13 -26.38 -6.58
C VAL A 926 28.97 -25.62 -7.23
N ALA A 927 29.26 -24.75 -8.19
CA ALA A 927 28.26 -24.00 -8.95
C ALA A 927 27.43 -24.86 -9.92
N THR A 928 27.82 -26.11 -10.16
CA THR A 928 27.14 -27.03 -11.11
C THR A 928 26.33 -28.11 -10.41
N TYR A 929 26.40 -28.20 -9.08
CA TYR A 929 25.73 -29.24 -8.32
C TYR A 929 24.22 -29.06 -8.31
N LYS A 930 23.51 -30.14 -8.64
CA LYS A 930 22.04 -30.20 -8.64
C LYS A 930 21.50 -30.70 -7.31
N PHE A 931 22.30 -31.47 -6.58
CA PHE A 931 22.00 -31.96 -5.24
C PHE A 931 23.13 -31.50 -4.31
N PRO A 932 23.05 -30.28 -3.75
CA PRO A 932 24.21 -29.56 -3.20
C PRO A 932 25.11 -30.34 -2.21
N ASP A 933 24.56 -30.75 -1.07
CA ASP A 933 25.27 -31.49 -0.02
C ASP A 933 25.67 -32.89 -0.48
N GLN A 934 24.79 -33.54 -1.25
CA GLN A 934 25.01 -34.88 -1.77
C GLN A 934 26.16 -34.95 -2.78
N ASP A 935 26.14 -34.06 -3.77
CA ASP A 935 27.13 -33.99 -4.85
C ASP A 935 28.50 -33.54 -4.30
N LEU A 936 28.52 -32.58 -3.36
CA LEU A 936 29.75 -32.18 -2.69
C LEU A 936 30.37 -33.33 -1.91
N LEU A 937 29.58 -34.05 -1.10
CA LEU A 937 30.10 -35.19 -0.33
C LEU A 937 30.60 -36.31 -1.25
N ALA A 938 29.88 -36.60 -2.34
CA ALA A 938 30.30 -37.58 -3.33
C ALA A 938 31.64 -37.19 -3.99
N ASP A 939 31.82 -35.92 -4.36
CA ASP A 939 33.04 -35.46 -5.03
C ASP A 939 34.23 -35.30 -4.07
N PHE A 940 34.02 -34.79 -2.85
CA PHE A 940 35.08 -34.60 -1.85
C PHE A 940 35.57 -35.93 -1.25
N PHE A 941 34.67 -36.93 -1.12
CA PHE A 941 34.97 -38.26 -0.57
C PHE A 941 35.00 -39.37 -1.64
N LYS A 942 35.19 -39.02 -2.92
CA LYS A 942 35.12 -39.97 -4.05
C LYS A 942 35.90 -41.28 -3.85
N ASP A 943 37.10 -41.20 -3.25
CA ASP A 943 37.97 -42.36 -2.97
C ASP A 943 37.96 -42.79 -1.49
N ARG A 944 37.05 -42.22 -0.69
CA ARG A 944 36.94 -42.39 0.78
C ARG A 944 35.49 -42.61 1.21
N PHE A 945 34.74 -43.34 0.37
CA PHE A 945 33.32 -43.63 0.53
C PHE A 945 33.11 -45.12 0.78
N LEU A 946 32.43 -45.45 1.88
CA LEU A 946 32.03 -46.80 2.24
C LEU A 946 30.50 -46.99 2.03
N PRO A 947 30.07 -47.74 1.01
CA PRO A 947 28.65 -48.00 0.78
C PRO A 947 28.02 -48.83 1.90
N ILE A 948 26.91 -48.35 2.46
CA ILE A 948 26.09 -49.13 3.39
C ILE A 948 24.77 -49.57 2.75
N SER A 949 24.15 -50.57 3.36
CA SER A 949 22.91 -51.17 2.88
C SER A 949 21.76 -50.15 2.79
N TYR A 950 20.89 -50.31 1.78
CA TYR A 950 19.70 -49.46 1.59
C TYR A 950 18.80 -49.45 2.84
N ARG A 951 18.80 -50.50 3.67
CA ARG A 951 17.94 -50.60 4.86
C ARG A 951 18.14 -49.49 5.90
N TYR A 952 19.32 -48.86 5.89
CA TYR A 952 19.64 -47.74 6.78
C TYR A 952 19.16 -46.40 6.22
N ASN A 953 18.98 -46.29 4.91
CA ASN A 953 18.48 -45.09 4.24
C ASN A 953 17.49 -45.50 3.15
N ALA A 954 16.36 -46.06 3.59
CA ALA A 954 15.39 -46.67 2.71
C ALA A 954 14.47 -45.58 2.15
N LEU A 955 14.85 -45.00 1.02
CA LEU A 955 14.02 -43.99 0.35
C LEU A 955 12.66 -44.62 0.04
N LYS A 956 11.57 -43.92 0.37
CA LYS A 956 10.21 -44.45 0.17
C LYS A 956 9.93 -44.99 -1.25
N THR A 957 10.56 -44.38 -2.26
CA THR A 957 10.41 -44.78 -3.65
C THR A 957 11.07 -46.12 -3.98
N LEU A 958 12.09 -46.54 -3.21
CA LEU A 958 12.77 -47.83 -3.42
C LEU A 958 11.80 -49.01 -3.30
N ARG A 959 10.72 -48.87 -2.51
CA ARG A 959 9.71 -49.91 -2.33
C ARG A 959 9.08 -50.40 -3.63
N TYR A 960 8.90 -49.51 -4.62
CA TYR A 960 8.38 -49.87 -5.94
C TYR A 960 9.43 -49.79 -7.06
N CYS A 961 10.45 -48.94 -6.94
CA CYS A 961 11.51 -48.81 -7.95
C CYS A 961 12.50 -49.98 -7.92
N HIS A 962 12.69 -50.56 -6.74
CA HIS A 962 13.54 -51.72 -6.49
C HIS A 962 12.78 -52.75 -5.66
N ALA A 963 11.55 -53.09 -6.08
CA ALA A 963 10.68 -54.02 -5.38
C ALA A 963 11.35 -55.39 -5.11
N GLU A 964 12.23 -55.83 -6.01
CA GLU A 964 13.00 -57.07 -5.84
C GLU A 964 14.00 -57.00 -4.67
N MET A 965 14.58 -55.81 -4.43
CA MET A 965 15.52 -55.54 -3.33
C MET A 965 14.79 -55.29 -2.01
N TRP A 966 13.67 -54.57 -2.05
CA TRP A 966 12.97 -54.10 -0.86
C TRP A 966 12.25 -55.23 -0.11
N ARG A 967 12.50 -55.34 1.20
CA ARG A 967 11.68 -56.11 2.14
C ARG A 967 11.28 -55.23 3.31
N ASP A 968 9.98 -55.09 3.56
CA ASP A 968 9.45 -54.33 4.71
C ASP A 968 10.10 -54.82 6.02
N GLU A 969 10.35 -56.12 6.10
CA GLU A 969 11.00 -56.77 7.23
C GLU A 969 12.53 -56.61 7.31
N ASP A 970 13.18 -55.90 6.42
CA ASP A 970 14.63 -55.61 6.50
C ASP A 970 14.92 -54.13 6.75
N VAL A 971 13.96 -53.26 6.44
CA VAL A 971 14.08 -51.81 6.58
C VAL A 971 14.29 -51.46 8.06
N LYS A 972 15.31 -50.62 8.30
CA LYS A 972 15.60 -50.09 9.64
C LYS A 972 15.23 -48.61 9.75
N ASN A 973 15.39 -47.86 8.67
CA ASN A 973 15.11 -46.43 8.65
C ASN A 973 14.58 -45.99 7.28
N VAL A 974 13.38 -45.39 7.29
CA VAL A 974 12.67 -44.92 6.09
C VAL A 974 12.96 -43.44 5.88
N HIS A 975 13.23 -43.04 4.64
CA HIS A 975 13.50 -41.64 4.29
C HIS A 975 12.38 -41.09 3.39
N PHE A 976 11.68 -40.06 3.88
CA PHE A 976 10.52 -39.45 3.21
C PHE A 976 10.90 -38.36 2.21
N ILE A 977 11.73 -38.71 1.23
CA ILE A 977 12.11 -37.81 0.12
C ILE A 977 10.90 -37.27 -0.65
N LEU A 978 11.07 -36.12 -1.32
CA LEU A 978 10.00 -35.45 -2.08
C LEU A 978 8.83 -35.03 -1.17
N LYS A 979 7.64 -35.62 -1.38
CA LYS A 979 6.41 -35.33 -0.62
C LYS A 979 6.51 -35.86 0.82
N LYS A 980 6.40 -34.98 1.82
CA LYS A 980 6.42 -35.34 3.24
C LYS A 980 5.06 -35.84 3.73
N PRO A 981 4.98 -36.84 4.62
CA PRO A 981 3.71 -37.41 5.09
C PRO A 981 2.75 -36.38 5.71
N TRP A 982 3.29 -35.42 6.47
CA TRP A 982 2.51 -34.39 7.16
C TRP A 982 1.99 -33.24 6.26
N TYR A 983 2.29 -33.25 4.95
CA TYR A 983 1.84 -32.23 4.00
C TYR A 983 0.91 -32.74 2.89
N TYR A 984 0.82 -34.05 2.67
CA TYR A 984 0.07 -34.62 1.55
C TYR A 984 -0.81 -35.79 1.97
N THR A 985 -2.05 -35.80 1.50
CA THR A 985 -2.88 -37.01 1.48
C THR A 985 -2.51 -37.81 0.25
N LEU A 986 -2.25 -39.10 0.44
CA LEU A 986 -2.06 -40.03 -0.66
C LEU A 986 -3.29 -40.93 -0.78
N PRO A 987 -3.85 -41.15 -1.99
CA PRO A 987 -4.85 -42.19 -2.18
C PRO A 987 -4.22 -43.57 -1.97
N GLU A 988 -5.01 -44.59 -1.59
CA GLU A 988 -4.53 -45.99 -1.47
C GLU A 988 -3.86 -46.52 -2.75
N SER A 989 -4.20 -45.95 -3.90
CA SER A 989 -3.58 -46.29 -5.19
C SER A 989 -2.17 -45.71 -5.39
N ASP A 990 -1.73 -44.77 -4.55
CA ASP A 990 -0.38 -44.21 -4.62
C ASP A 990 0.65 -45.23 -4.08
N PRO A 991 1.75 -45.50 -4.80
CA PRO A 991 2.78 -46.43 -4.34
C PRO A 991 3.42 -46.07 -2.99
N ASP A 992 3.41 -44.80 -2.60
CA ASP A 992 3.95 -44.33 -1.33
C ASP A 992 2.92 -44.37 -0.16
N TYR A 993 1.68 -44.83 -0.40
CA TYR A 993 0.62 -44.86 0.62
C TYR A 993 1.03 -45.63 1.87
N GLU A 994 1.52 -46.86 1.70
CA GLU A 994 1.88 -47.76 2.80
C GLU A 994 2.96 -47.16 3.72
N VAL A 995 4.05 -46.64 3.16
CA VAL A 995 5.15 -46.07 3.95
C VAL A 995 4.75 -44.74 4.60
N HIS A 996 3.83 -43.97 4.01
CA HIS A 996 3.24 -42.80 4.65
C HIS A 996 2.39 -43.19 5.86
N ALA A 997 1.65 -44.29 5.80
CA ALA A 997 0.88 -44.81 6.93
C ALA A 997 1.78 -45.19 8.12
N TRP A 998 3.00 -45.70 7.88
CA TRP A 998 3.96 -45.98 8.95
C TRP A 998 4.39 -44.72 9.70
N TRP A 999 4.55 -43.58 9.00
CA TRP A 999 4.86 -42.30 9.63
C TRP A 999 3.70 -41.79 10.47
N TRP A 1000 2.48 -41.82 9.93
CA TRP A 1000 1.28 -41.41 10.67
C TRP A 1000 1.08 -42.24 11.94
N LYS A 1001 1.29 -43.56 11.86
CA LYS A 1001 1.27 -44.42 13.04
C LYS A 1001 2.30 -43.98 14.09
N ALA A 1002 3.53 -43.68 13.69
CA ALA A 1002 4.56 -43.21 14.62
C ALA A 1002 4.24 -41.84 15.23
N PHE A 1003 3.65 -40.93 14.45
CA PHE A 1003 3.18 -39.63 14.93
C PHE A 1003 2.01 -39.76 15.91
N ASP A 1004 1.04 -40.62 15.62
CA ASP A 1004 -0.10 -40.90 16.50
C ASP A 1004 0.36 -41.51 17.83
N GLU A 1005 1.35 -42.41 17.79
CA GLU A 1005 1.94 -42.98 19.01
C GLU A 1005 2.71 -41.91 19.82
N LEU A 1006 3.43 -41.01 19.15
CA LEU A 1006 4.08 -39.88 19.80
C LEU A 1006 3.04 -38.98 20.47
N GLU A 1007 1.95 -38.64 19.75
CA GLU A 1007 0.82 -37.88 20.29
C GLU A 1007 0.18 -38.57 21.49
N ALA A 1008 -0.07 -39.87 21.41
CA ALA A 1008 -0.65 -40.62 22.53
C ALA A 1008 0.27 -40.63 23.76
N SER A 1009 1.59 -40.53 23.57
CA SER A 1009 2.57 -40.54 24.67
C SER A 1009 2.90 -39.16 25.24
N TRP A 1010 2.75 -38.09 24.44
CA TRP A 1010 3.29 -36.76 24.76
C TRP A 1010 2.35 -35.59 24.36
N GLY A 1011 1.16 -35.89 23.86
CA GLY A 1011 0.21 -34.91 23.31
C GLY A 1011 -0.45 -33.99 24.35
N ASP A 1012 -0.48 -34.39 25.61
CA ASP A 1012 -1.05 -33.58 26.71
C ASP A 1012 -0.06 -32.52 27.25
N THR A 1013 1.09 -32.34 26.61
CA THR A 1013 2.12 -31.40 27.09
C THR A 1013 1.90 -29.97 26.59
N PRO A 1014 2.33 -28.96 27.38
CA PRO A 1014 2.33 -27.57 26.92
C PRO A 1014 3.10 -27.44 25.60
N HIS A 1015 2.57 -26.65 24.66
CA HIS A 1015 3.12 -26.42 23.32
C HIS A 1015 2.91 -27.54 22.29
N TRP A 1016 2.19 -28.63 22.61
CA TRP A 1016 1.79 -29.62 21.60
C TRP A 1016 0.97 -29.01 20.45
N ASP A 1017 0.18 -27.97 20.73
CA ASP A 1017 -0.58 -27.21 19.72
C ASP A 1017 0.32 -26.65 18.60
N VAL A 1018 1.58 -26.30 18.91
CA VAL A 1018 2.55 -25.81 17.92
C VAL A 1018 2.97 -26.93 16.96
N ILE A 1019 3.19 -28.14 17.49
CA ILE A 1019 3.49 -29.33 16.68
C ILE A 1019 2.25 -29.70 15.87
N ALA A 1020 1.07 -29.72 16.49
CA ALA A 1020 -0.20 -30.00 15.85
C ALA A 1020 -0.49 -29.04 14.70
N ALA A 1021 -0.18 -27.75 14.85
CA ALA A 1021 -0.36 -26.74 13.80
C ALA A 1021 0.57 -26.93 12.60
N THR A 1022 1.71 -27.61 12.77
CA THR A 1022 2.65 -27.91 11.67
C THR A 1022 2.27 -29.16 10.86
N VAL A 1023 1.25 -29.90 11.31
CA VAL A 1023 0.79 -31.16 10.71
C VAL A 1023 -0.65 -31.00 10.25
N ASN A 1024 -0.92 -31.21 8.97
CA ASN A 1024 -2.30 -31.19 8.49
C ASN A 1024 -3.00 -32.52 8.85
N ARG A 1025 -3.82 -32.50 9.91
CA ARG A 1025 -4.53 -33.68 10.42
C ARG A 1025 -5.66 -34.17 9.51
N GLU A 1026 -6.21 -33.30 8.65
CA GLU A 1026 -7.22 -33.70 7.66
C GLU A 1026 -6.65 -34.65 6.60
N LEU A 1027 -5.32 -34.77 6.52
CA LEU A 1027 -4.66 -35.71 5.63
C LEU A 1027 -4.74 -37.16 6.10
N ARG A 1028 -5.06 -37.39 7.38
CA ARG A 1028 -5.34 -38.72 7.93
C ARG A 1028 -6.78 -39.09 7.60
N ARG A 1029 -6.97 -39.93 6.59
CA ARG A 1029 -8.16 -40.78 6.55
C ARG A 1029 -7.86 -42.05 7.33
N ASP A 1030 -8.75 -42.38 8.26
CA ASP A 1030 -9.40 -43.68 8.38
C ASP A 1030 -10.52 -43.49 9.42
N ASP A 1031 -11.79 -43.54 9.03
CA ASP A 1031 -12.60 -44.75 9.15
C ASP A 1031 -11.85 -45.97 9.73
N LEU A 1032 -11.53 -45.90 11.01
CA LEU A 1032 -11.57 -47.07 11.88
C LEU A 1032 -12.81 -46.94 12.75
N ASN A 1033 -13.75 -47.86 12.53
CA ASN A 1033 -14.83 -48.20 13.47
C ASN A 1033 -14.33 -48.31 14.91
#